data_AF-A0A5C5XNC0-F1
#
_entry.id   AF-A0A5C5XNC0-F1
#
_cell.length_a   1.000
_cell.length_b   1.000
_cell.length_c   1.000
_cell.angle_alpha   90.00
_cell.angle_beta   90.00
_cell.angle_gamma   90.00
#
_symmetry.space_group_name_H-M   'P 1'
#
loop_
_entity.id
_entity.type
_entity.pdbx_description
1 polymer ?
#
loop_
_entity_poly.entity_id
_entity_poly.type
_entity_poly.pdbx_seq_one_letter_code
_entity_poly.pdbx_strand_id
1 'polypeptide(L)'
;MISQIALLLTICLVLPSFGQVENGQPPSETSPATPVSPSPNTPPVQVAPTPLPLPSTVRVPQDIISLPDSEGRLIAVPLNVTIEQYLEWLDRQEAERKTEQIWILRNLTATGSLSEDASGKSWAAMKFQFEFSVEQSSEWNSLPLMMGEAVLTGFTEQGSDAEVPQRNRLMIARDVDSGQWLLWYRDQELFQLEVQMLVPILRTGSENQLLLTLPSASRTELELQLDLQNPAVELNSKGFWERQQNEQGTLVRIAGFQQKIDLTWSDSSIDMSVQPIFDVESLVDVLRQGESTSINARQTVTVEQGAISSLQIKLPSGFQLENVTSDRTMKYVFDAADPSSITLNFSPPVQSSAIINWKLSAPIRRFESQLVIDGFKVVQARKETGKIAIRRSSDWRMTQLVPQSDNIITTDVREITFVTDANQGFRFYNQPIQLVMSAQRSETTFASESYFDVLVGRDQIDLSGEFVVIPKNGVVETLSVIWKDFDTEGWELSTVTSGDIPLDVTFEKSDQLVISTPGWETPQKIRFLARRKLDRPVEEYLENDEHLNLPLPVFAATANAEYQDQILRIATTVPQYAALLAMNGFRELEKERGAELAKSQLFFRNAGTRLQNAHWFALQESEETRSIRFEKVHQLSVCQESIILTQIDTGSQVLTIDYLFEFLVENIPAEEFRFQMKVPQGETALIPEFRDATNKKLNLTSRNREASPGSTETAASNSGRILEYVYRPLKPVLGEMKIRAQITCPLDDRELLSRRICRIPEINATPCDRLRRELLNQTPYAITPTNDYWQLEETGPRATLYASVEKNAEESVEIDLSRSRQGTDVGFVDAKVETRIAADGTTLSVMNLQIARTPASFTLELQPSIAVVSAYWNLDGQRDTSFLEPVIDGDQARLLLPDYAVGQPGKLVIIVQHFESTGLASILSQTLSLPGHSLDQRIGLMSWDLKFPAGVYLFQPPENLIVNYGWRWLGFGFRRVPLTHNSMTSGIPAAAIQEAGFYRFTSYQWPKTIAFRVVGRGLLMTLGCGLPLLIAILILGRPRSYQIRCTLGLVVVFSTVAVIFPQELAVLLQPLLIGILAIGIALWGAYYMRYRHDEPTLIIVGPHQDDRGISDGAIQMDAHGVNPDEITRLQPPPRKEVLGSSHR
;
A
#
# COMPACT_ATOMS: atom_id res chain seq x y z
N MET A 1 12.93 15.20 11.82
CA MET A 1 11.84 14.20 11.73
C MET A 1 10.49 14.73 12.25
N ILE A 2 10.22 14.84 13.56
CA ILE A 2 8.87 15.23 14.06
C ILE A 2 8.39 16.59 13.49
N SER A 3 9.26 17.61 13.49
CA SER A 3 8.98 18.90 12.84
C SER A 3 8.64 18.78 11.34
N GLN A 4 9.29 17.87 10.60
CA GLN A 4 8.99 17.62 9.18
C GLN A 4 7.67 16.88 8.98
N ILE A 5 7.28 15.99 9.90
CA ILE A 5 5.97 15.33 9.87
C ILE A 5 4.85 16.33 10.19
N ALA A 6 5.06 17.23 11.15
CA ALA A 6 4.14 18.34 11.42
C ALA A 6 4.04 19.32 10.24
N LEU A 7 5.16 19.59 9.54
CA LEU A 7 5.20 20.38 8.32
C LEU A 7 4.43 19.71 7.17
N LEU A 8 4.62 18.39 6.97
CA LEU A 8 3.85 17.62 5.98
C LEU A 8 2.35 17.59 6.29
N LEU A 9 1.96 17.42 7.55
CA LEU A 9 0.56 17.50 7.97
C LEU A 9 -0.04 18.90 7.76
N THR A 10 0.71 19.98 7.98
CA THR A 10 0.24 21.33 7.67
C THR A 10 0.16 21.57 6.16
N ILE A 11 1.11 21.10 5.36
CA ILE A 11 1.06 21.19 3.88
C ILE A 11 -0.16 20.44 3.32
N CYS A 12 -0.41 19.20 3.76
CA CYS A 12 -1.55 18.41 3.32
C CYS A 12 -2.91 18.97 3.75
N LEU A 13 -2.96 19.80 4.82
CA LEU A 13 -4.17 20.49 5.27
C LEU A 13 -4.36 21.89 4.64
N VAL A 14 -3.41 22.35 3.80
CA VAL A 14 -3.37 23.72 3.23
C VAL A 14 -3.54 23.73 1.70
N LEU A 15 -3.89 22.61 1.07
CA LEU A 15 -4.29 22.52 -0.35
C LEU A 15 -5.82 22.65 -0.52
N PRO A 16 -6.37 23.83 -0.87
CA PRO A 16 -7.78 23.95 -1.25
C PRO A 16 -8.01 23.44 -2.68
N SER A 17 -9.06 22.65 -2.86
CA SER A 17 -9.56 22.26 -4.18
C SER A 17 -10.05 23.50 -4.96
N PHE A 18 -9.57 23.72 -6.18
CA PHE A 18 -10.15 24.71 -7.09
C PHE A 18 -10.94 24.04 -8.22
N GLY A 19 -12.22 24.37 -8.28
CA GLY A 19 -13.21 23.82 -9.22
C GLY A 19 -14.62 24.28 -8.83
N GLN A 20 -15.00 25.50 -9.23
CA GLN A 20 -16.40 25.98 -9.18
C GLN A 20 -17.22 25.24 -10.27
N VAL A 21 -18.55 25.10 -10.21
CA VAL A 21 -19.66 26.07 -10.04
C VAL A 21 -20.86 25.29 -9.43
N GLU A 22 -21.66 25.61 -8.39
CA GLU A 22 -22.19 26.84 -7.75
C GLU A 22 -23.53 27.36 -8.35
N ASN A 23 -24.71 27.48 -7.69
CA ASN A 23 -25.22 27.40 -6.28
C ASN A 23 -26.63 26.72 -6.27
N GLY A 24 -27.33 26.41 -5.16
CA GLY A 24 -27.00 26.49 -3.73
C GLY A 24 -28.12 27.07 -2.82
N GLN A 25 -28.59 26.29 -1.81
CA GLN A 25 -29.46 26.67 -0.64
C GLN A 25 -30.94 27.09 -0.91
N PRO A 26 -31.84 27.14 0.12
CA PRO A 26 -32.07 26.35 1.36
C PRO A 26 -33.61 25.98 1.48
N PRO A 27 -34.32 25.79 2.64
CA PRO A 27 -33.94 25.68 4.07
C PRO A 27 -34.56 24.47 4.84
N SER A 28 -34.47 24.50 6.17
CA SER A 28 -34.99 23.54 7.16
C SER A 28 -36.12 24.14 8.01
N GLU A 29 -36.84 23.33 8.81
CA GLU A 29 -37.52 23.60 10.13
C GLU A 29 -38.50 22.43 10.42
N THR A 30 -38.92 22.00 11.63
CA THR A 30 -38.39 22.04 13.03
C THR A 30 -39.04 20.88 13.83
N SER A 31 -38.40 20.36 14.89
CA SER A 31 -38.96 19.32 15.81
C SER A 31 -40.10 19.85 16.72
N PRO A 32 -40.89 19.01 17.46
CA PRO A 32 -40.42 18.64 18.82
C PRO A 32 -40.97 17.33 19.47
N ALA A 33 -40.31 16.97 20.59
CA ALA A 33 -40.82 16.35 21.84
C ALA A 33 -41.10 14.83 21.97
N THR A 34 -40.36 14.22 22.90
CA THR A 34 -40.54 12.88 23.53
C THR A 34 -41.56 12.89 24.68
N PRO A 35 -42.19 11.73 25.01
CA PRO A 35 -41.97 11.08 26.33
C PRO A 35 -42.09 9.52 26.29
N VAL A 36 -41.85 8.68 27.33
CA VAL A 36 -41.02 8.64 28.57
C VAL A 36 -40.92 7.14 29.02
N SER A 37 -39.91 6.75 29.80
CA SER A 37 -39.66 5.37 30.32
C SER A 37 -40.63 4.90 31.44
N PRO A 38 -40.59 3.61 31.86
CA PRO A 38 -39.76 3.27 33.04
C PRO A 38 -39.10 1.86 33.07
N SER A 39 -38.23 1.63 34.07
CA SER A 39 -37.56 0.36 34.47
C SER A 39 -38.30 -0.27 35.70
N PRO A 40 -37.74 -1.10 36.64
CA PRO A 40 -36.44 -1.83 36.77
C PRO A 40 -36.53 -3.27 37.36
N ASN A 41 -35.39 -3.98 37.57
CA ASN A 41 -34.97 -4.69 38.84
C ASN A 41 -33.80 -5.71 38.67
N THR A 42 -33.24 -6.23 39.78
CA THR A 42 -31.88 -6.86 39.91
C THR A 42 -31.80 -7.87 41.11
N PRO A 43 -30.63 -8.40 41.56
CA PRO A 43 -29.75 -9.52 41.11
C PRO A 43 -30.04 -10.82 41.95
N PRO A 44 -29.15 -11.55 42.72
CA PRO A 44 -27.69 -11.88 42.69
C PRO A 44 -27.30 -13.39 42.99
N VAL A 45 -25.99 -13.67 43.23
CA VAL A 45 -25.34 -14.77 44.02
C VAL A 45 -24.66 -15.97 43.27
N GLN A 46 -23.61 -16.53 43.92
CA GLN A 46 -22.53 -17.47 43.49
C GLN A 46 -22.89 -18.97 43.77
N VAL A 47 -22.08 -20.06 43.61
CA VAL A 47 -20.62 -20.37 43.79
C VAL A 47 -20.19 -21.60 42.92
N ALA A 48 -18.89 -21.80 42.65
CA ALA A 48 -18.30 -22.92 41.86
C ALA A 48 -17.80 -24.13 42.70
N PRO A 49 -17.45 -25.29 42.09
CA PRO A 49 -16.03 -25.58 41.76
C PRO A 49 -15.74 -26.44 40.49
N THR A 50 -14.47 -26.54 40.12
CA THR A 50 -13.85 -27.28 38.98
C THR A 50 -13.06 -28.54 39.45
N PRO A 51 -12.39 -29.36 38.60
CA PRO A 51 -12.50 -29.60 37.13
C PRO A 51 -12.52 -31.10 36.71
N LEU A 52 -12.84 -31.41 35.45
CA LEU A 52 -12.34 -32.59 34.69
C LEU A 52 -12.32 -32.27 33.17
N PRO A 53 -11.41 -32.83 32.36
CA PRO A 53 -11.19 -32.40 30.96
C PRO A 53 -12.03 -33.17 29.93
N LEU A 54 -12.57 -32.45 28.95
CA LEU A 54 -13.30 -32.95 27.77
C LEU A 54 -12.96 -32.10 26.52
N PRO A 55 -13.26 -32.53 25.28
CA PRO A 55 -12.41 -32.26 24.12
C PRO A 55 -12.56 -30.89 23.44
N SER A 56 -11.54 -30.56 22.65
CA SER A 56 -11.35 -29.31 21.91
C SER A 56 -12.29 -29.14 20.70
N THR A 57 -13.59 -28.91 20.90
CA THR A 57 -14.47 -28.21 19.94
C THR A 57 -15.74 -27.69 20.62
N VAL A 58 -15.62 -26.63 21.43
CA VAL A 58 -16.80 -25.83 21.82
C VAL A 58 -17.01 -24.75 20.77
N ARG A 59 -18.09 -24.82 19.99
CA ARG A 59 -18.57 -23.68 19.20
C ARG A 59 -18.90 -22.55 20.18
N VAL A 60 -18.12 -21.46 20.15
CA VAL A 60 -18.55 -20.22 20.80
C VAL A 60 -19.76 -19.71 20.01
N PRO A 61 -20.89 -19.36 20.67
CA PRO A 61 -21.94 -18.60 19.99
C PRO A 61 -21.38 -17.22 19.68
N GLN A 62 -20.99 -17.01 18.42
CA GLN A 62 -20.62 -15.69 17.93
C GLN A 62 -21.90 -14.88 17.79
N ASP A 63 -22.04 -13.80 18.55
CA ASP A 63 -23.08 -12.80 18.30
C ASP A 63 -22.79 -12.17 16.93
N ILE A 64 -23.56 -12.53 15.92
CA ILE A 64 -23.42 -11.96 14.57
C ILE A 64 -24.16 -10.63 14.53
N ILE A 65 -23.46 -9.55 14.20
CA ILE A 65 -24.06 -8.26 13.86
C ILE A 65 -24.08 -8.07 12.35
N SER A 66 -25.18 -7.56 11.82
CA SER A 66 -25.28 -7.23 10.40
C SER A 66 -24.81 -5.80 10.14
N LEU A 67 -23.75 -5.65 9.36
CA LEU A 67 -23.22 -4.36 8.91
C LEU A 67 -23.59 -4.13 7.44
N PRO A 68 -24.26 -3.01 7.09
CA PRO A 68 -24.57 -2.71 5.70
C PRO A 68 -23.29 -2.40 4.90
N ASP A 69 -23.17 -2.98 3.72
CA ASP A 69 -22.08 -2.72 2.78
C ASP A 69 -22.27 -1.41 1.99
N SER A 70 -21.40 -1.16 1.00
CA SER A 70 -21.49 0.03 0.13
C SER A 70 -22.74 0.08 -0.75
N GLU A 71 -23.48 -1.02 -0.91
CA GLU A 71 -24.76 -1.02 -1.60
C GLU A 71 -25.96 -0.94 -0.65
N GLY A 72 -25.75 -1.15 0.65
CA GLY A 72 -26.75 -1.20 1.70
C GLY A 72 -27.08 -2.63 2.18
N ARG A 73 -26.46 -3.65 1.60
CA ARG A 73 -26.75 -5.07 1.88
C ARG A 73 -26.17 -5.46 3.23
N LEU A 74 -26.96 -6.13 4.06
CA LEU A 74 -26.60 -6.49 5.43
C LEU A 74 -25.62 -7.69 5.48
N ILE A 75 -24.33 -7.41 5.54
CA ILE A 75 -23.28 -8.42 5.70
C ILE A 75 -23.15 -8.80 7.18
N ALA A 76 -23.34 -10.09 7.48
CA ALA A 76 -23.04 -10.67 8.78
C ALA A 76 -21.56 -10.48 9.16
N VAL A 77 -21.28 -10.07 10.40
CA VAL A 77 -19.92 -9.97 10.97
C VAL A 77 -19.95 -10.44 12.43
N PRO A 78 -19.04 -11.34 12.87
CA PRO A 78 -19.01 -11.81 14.26
C PRO A 78 -18.50 -10.72 15.21
N LEU A 79 -19.19 -10.53 16.33
CA LEU A 79 -18.81 -9.59 17.38
C LEU A 79 -17.73 -10.17 18.30
N ASN A 80 -16.93 -9.29 18.93
CA ASN A 80 -15.94 -9.62 19.96
C ASN A 80 -14.79 -10.57 19.56
N VAL A 81 -14.56 -10.80 18.26
CA VAL A 81 -13.39 -11.53 17.72
C VAL A 81 -12.15 -10.64 17.61
N THR A 82 -10.95 -11.23 17.62
CA THR A 82 -9.72 -10.50 17.25
C THR A 82 -9.62 -10.27 15.74
N ILE A 83 -8.66 -9.46 15.28
CA ILE A 83 -8.48 -9.22 13.84
C ILE A 83 -8.03 -10.50 13.11
N GLU A 84 -7.21 -11.34 13.74
CA GLU A 84 -6.82 -12.65 13.21
C GLU A 84 -8.03 -13.59 13.13
N GLN A 85 -8.87 -13.62 14.16
CA GLN A 85 -10.10 -14.43 14.17
C GLN A 85 -11.17 -13.94 13.20
N TYR A 86 -11.24 -12.63 12.94
CA TYR A 86 -12.09 -12.06 11.89
C TYR A 86 -11.57 -12.44 10.50
N LEU A 87 -10.25 -12.42 10.27
CA LEU A 87 -9.65 -12.87 9.02
C LEU A 87 -9.79 -14.38 8.84
N GLU A 88 -9.60 -15.21 9.87
CA GLU A 88 -9.91 -16.65 9.83
C GLU A 88 -11.39 -16.93 9.59
N TRP A 89 -12.30 -16.04 10.04
CA TRP A 89 -13.72 -16.13 9.75
C TRP A 89 -14.03 -15.67 8.32
N LEU A 90 -13.33 -14.66 7.80
CA LEU A 90 -13.49 -14.16 6.43
C LEU A 90 -12.93 -15.15 5.40
N ASP A 91 -11.72 -15.68 5.61
CA ASP A 91 -11.11 -16.76 4.81
C ASP A 91 -11.99 -18.01 4.83
N ARG A 92 -12.66 -18.30 5.95
CA ARG A 92 -13.60 -19.41 6.07
C ARG A 92 -14.91 -19.12 5.32
N GLN A 93 -15.49 -17.93 5.47
CA GLN A 93 -16.65 -17.49 4.66
C GLN A 93 -16.33 -17.40 3.17
N GLU A 94 -15.08 -17.11 2.80
CA GLU A 94 -14.65 -17.06 1.41
C GLU A 94 -14.29 -18.44 0.86
N ALA A 95 -13.88 -19.40 1.70
CA ALA A 95 -13.81 -20.82 1.37
C ALA A 95 -15.20 -21.46 1.29
N GLU A 96 -16.13 -21.10 2.18
CA GLU A 96 -17.55 -21.49 2.14
C GLU A 96 -18.23 -20.90 0.89
N ARG A 97 -17.98 -19.62 0.53
CA ARG A 97 -18.45 -19.01 -0.74
C ARG A 97 -17.76 -19.56 -2.00
N LYS A 98 -16.51 -20.02 -1.91
CA LYS A 98 -15.81 -20.73 -3.01
C LYS A 98 -16.15 -22.22 -3.08
N THR A 99 -16.88 -22.73 -2.10
CA THR A 99 -17.55 -24.02 -2.21
C THR A 99 -18.84 -23.75 -2.98
N GLU A 100 -18.78 -23.84 -4.31
CA GLU A 100 -19.97 -23.83 -5.16
C GLU A 100 -20.86 -25.01 -4.73
N GLN A 101 -21.83 -24.76 -3.84
CA GLN A 101 -22.71 -25.80 -3.32
C GLN A 101 -23.54 -26.39 -4.46
N ILE A 102 -23.20 -27.61 -4.89
CA ILE A 102 -23.75 -28.24 -6.08
C ILE A 102 -25.17 -28.77 -5.78
N TRP A 103 -26.14 -27.86 -5.70
CA TRP A 103 -27.55 -28.21 -5.74
C TRP A 103 -27.97 -28.47 -7.20
N ILE A 104 -28.67 -29.58 -7.42
CA ILE A 104 -29.19 -29.97 -8.72
C ILE A 104 -30.69 -30.19 -8.58
N LEU A 105 -31.47 -29.29 -9.17
CA LEU A 105 -32.89 -29.49 -9.40
C LEU A 105 -33.05 -30.50 -10.56
N ARG A 106 -33.36 -31.75 -10.23
CA ARG A 106 -33.39 -32.86 -11.20
C ARG A 106 -34.62 -32.77 -12.09
N ASN A 107 -35.79 -32.69 -11.47
CA ASN A 107 -37.09 -32.59 -12.11
C ASN A 107 -37.84 -31.37 -11.57
N LEU A 108 -38.45 -30.63 -12.49
CA LEU A 108 -39.46 -29.61 -12.21
C LEU A 108 -40.69 -29.93 -13.05
N THR A 109 -41.72 -30.48 -12.40
CA THR A 109 -43.03 -30.75 -13.00
C THR A 109 -44.07 -29.79 -12.43
N ALA A 110 -44.95 -29.26 -13.28
CA ALA A 110 -46.02 -28.36 -12.86
C ALA A 110 -47.35 -28.73 -13.52
N THR A 111 -48.45 -28.65 -12.79
CA THR A 111 -49.80 -28.79 -13.33
C THR A 111 -50.68 -27.65 -12.84
N GLY A 112 -51.62 -27.18 -13.66
CA GLY A 112 -52.56 -26.15 -13.22
C GLY A 112 -53.73 -25.93 -14.15
N SER A 113 -54.69 -25.16 -13.65
CA SER A 113 -55.91 -24.77 -14.37
C SER A 113 -56.19 -23.29 -14.20
N LEU A 114 -57.01 -22.73 -15.09
CA LEU A 114 -57.57 -21.40 -14.90
C LEU A 114 -58.47 -21.38 -13.65
N SER A 115 -58.54 -20.22 -12.99
CA SER A 115 -59.38 -19.94 -11.84
C SER A 115 -59.64 -18.45 -11.76
N GLU A 116 -60.89 -18.01 -11.66
CA GLU A 116 -61.23 -16.60 -11.50
C GLU A 116 -61.56 -16.27 -10.05
N ASP A 117 -61.02 -15.16 -9.54
CA ASP A 117 -61.36 -14.68 -8.21
C ASP A 117 -62.69 -13.92 -8.18
N ALA A 118 -63.23 -13.71 -6.98
CA ALA A 118 -64.50 -13.00 -6.78
C ALA A 118 -64.47 -11.49 -7.16
N SER A 119 -63.32 -10.96 -7.62
CA SER A 119 -63.18 -9.62 -8.19
C SER A 119 -63.12 -9.61 -9.72
N GLY A 120 -63.19 -10.78 -10.37
CA GLY A 120 -63.13 -10.91 -11.83
C GLY A 120 -61.71 -10.86 -12.40
N LYS A 121 -60.68 -11.17 -11.60
CA LYS A 121 -59.33 -11.41 -12.12
C LYS A 121 -59.11 -12.89 -12.34
N SER A 122 -58.59 -13.23 -13.51
CA SER A 122 -58.20 -14.59 -13.87
C SER A 122 -56.78 -14.89 -13.34
N TRP A 123 -56.62 -16.05 -12.72
CA TRP A 123 -55.36 -16.59 -12.20
C TRP A 123 -55.17 -18.00 -12.76
N ALA A 124 -53.92 -18.48 -12.82
CA ALA A 124 -53.64 -19.90 -12.95
C ALA A 124 -53.37 -20.47 -11.55
N ALA A 125 -54.18 -21.45 -11.15
CA ALA A 125 -53.97 -22.23 -9.93
C ALA A 125 -52.94 -23.32 -10.25
N MET A 126 -51.69 -23.09 -9.85
CA MET A 126 -50.54 -23.92 -10.22
C MET A 126 -50.05 -24.76 -9.03
N LYS A 127 -49.74 -26.02 -9.32
CA LYS A 127 -49.12 -26.99 -8.41
C LYS A 127 -47.78 -27.42 -9.01
N PHE A 128 -46.70 -26.97 -8.39
CA PHE A 128 -45.33 -27.30 -8.74
C PHE A 128 -44.81 -28.46 -7.89
N GLN A 129 -43.95 -29.29 -8.48
CA GLN A 129 -43.22 -30.36 -7.82
C GLN A 129 -41.75 -30.26 -8.21
N PHE A 130 -40.89 -30.11 -7.20
CA PHE A 130 -39.45 -29.97 -7.34
C PHE A 130 -38.75 -31.20 -6.74
N GLU A 131 -37.85 -31.83 -7.49
CA GLU A 131 -36.93 -32.87 -6.96
C GLU A 131 -35.52 -32.29 -6.82
N PHE A 132 -35.15 -31.91 -5.59
CA PHE A 132 -33.83 -31.35 -5.30
C PHE A 132 -32.86 -32.45 -4.86
N SER A 133 -31.65 -32.39 -5.40
CA SER A 133 -30.46 -33.11 -4.91
C SER A 133 -29.51 -32.06 -4.35
N VAL A 134 -29.09 -32.20 -3.09
CA VAL A 134 -28.30 -31.22 -2.35
C VAL A 134 -27.24 -31.92 -1.50
N GLU A 135 -26.16 -31.21 -1.15
CA GLU A 135 -25.19 -31.74 -0.19
C GLU A 135 -25.76 -31.71 1.23
N GLN A 136 -25.58 -32.80 1.99
CA GLN A 136 -26.16 -32.94 3.33
C GLN A 136 -25.43 -32.03 4.33
N SER A 137 -26.11 -30.96 4.76
CA SER A 137 -25.62 -30.02 5.76
C SER A 137 -26.61 -29.86 6.91
N SER A 138 -26.10 -29.73 8.14
CA SER A 138 -26.88 -29.48 9.36
C SER A 138 -27.17 -27.98 9.61
N GLU A 139 -26.67 -27.11 8.73
CA GLU A 139 -26.87 -25.67 8.78
C GLU A 139 -27.94 -25.24 7.76
N TRP A 140 -28.54 -24.07 7.96
CA TRP A 140 -29.62 -23.58 7.07
C TRP A 140 -29.04 -23.02 5.78
N ASN A 141 -29.28 -23.72 4.67
CA ASN A 141 -28.89 -23.32 3.32
C ASN A 141 -30.12 -22.82 2.56
N SER A 142 -29.94 -22.05 1.47
CA SER A 142 -31.06 -21.44 0.71
C SER A 142 -30.96 -21.66 -0.79
N LEU A 143 -32.11 -21.86 -1.44
CA LEU A 143 -32.26 -22.13 -2.88
C LEU A 143 -33.26 -21.14 -3.49
N PRO A 144 -32.95 -20.48 -4.62
CA PRO A 144 -33.89 -19.57 -5.28
C PRO A 144 -34.98 -20.35 -6.02
N LEU A 145 -36.24 -20.15 -5.63
CA LEU A 145 -37.42 -20.65 -6.36
C LEU A 145 -37.89 -19.68 -7.45
N MET A 146 -37.32 -18.47 -7.52
CA MET A 146 -37.43 -17.46 -8.61
C MET A 146 -38.83 -16.88 -8.93
N MET A 147 -39.94 -17.53 -8.58
CA MET A 147 -41.34 -17.20 -8.96
C MET A 147 -41.89 -15.91 -8.33
N GLY A 148 -41.19 -14.79 -8.43
CA GLY A 148 -41.53 -13.53 -7.74
C GLY A 148 -42.88 -12.93 -8.15
N GLU A 149 -43.37 -13.26 -9.34
CA GLU A 149 -44.72 -12.91 -9.82
C GLU A 149 -45.86 -13.76 -9.23
N ALA A 150 -45.57 -14.93 -8.65
CA ALA A 150 -46.57 -15.85 -8.12
C ALA A 150 -46.82 -15.68 -6.60
N VAL A 151 -48.03 -16.01 -6.16
CA VAL A 151 -48.44 -15.96 -4.75
C VAL A 151 -48.48 -17.37 -4.17
N LEU A 152 -47.61 -17.66 -3.20
CA LEU A 152 -47.60 -18.93 -2.44
C LEU A 152 -48.90 -19.12 -1.66
N THR A 153 -49.61 -20.23 -1.91
CA THR A 153 -50.82 -20.63 -1.17
C THR A 153 -50.58 -21.79 -0.21
N GLY A 154 -49.56 -22.63 -0.45
CA GLY A 154 -49.14 -23.69 0.46
C GLY A 154 -47.94 -24.49 -0.05
N PHE A 155 -47.34 -25.32 0.81
CA PHE A 155 -46.33 -26.29 0.41
C PHE A 155 -46.37 -27.55 1.28
N THR A 156 -45.93 -28.67 0.72
CA THR A 156 -45.88 -29.99 1.37
C THR A 156 -44.62 -30.72 0.93
N GLU A 157 -43.91 -31.34 1.87
CA GLU A 157 -42.80 -32.25 1.60
C GLU A 157 -43.33 -33.66 1.32
N GLN A 158 -42.86 -34.32 0.27
CA GLN A 158 -43.15 -35.72 -0.02
C GLN A 158 -41.89 -36.57 0.22
N GLY A 159 -41.93 -37.46 1.22
CA GLY A 159 -40.89 -38.48 1.41
C GLY A 159 -40.26 -38.61 2.80
N SER A 160 -41.03 -38.76 3.88
CA SER A 160 -40.50 -39.39 5.10
C SER A 160 -41.55 -40.22 5.85
N ASP A 161 -41.31 -41.52 6.05
CA ASP A 161 -42.15 -42.45 6.82
C ASP A 161 -41.97 -42.27 8.35
N ALA A 162 -42.24 -41.06 8.85
CA ALA A 162 -42.02 -40.69 10.25
C ALA A 162 -43.29 -40.10 10.89
N GLU A 163 -43.75 -40.70 11.99
CA GLU A 163 -44.95 -40.29 12.76
C GLU A 163 -44.79 -38.96 13.55
N VAL A 164 -43.91 -38.05 13.11
CA VAL A 164 -43.63 -36.77 13.76
C VAL A 164 -43.58 -35.65 12.71
N PRO A 165 -44.41 -34.59 12.80
CA PRO A 165 -44.45 -33.53 11.80
C PRO A 165 -43.18 -32.66 11.83
N GLN A 166 -42.26 -32.88 10.90
CA GLN A 166 -40.92 -32.26 10.86
C GLN A 166 -40.89 -30.80 10.38
N ARG A 167 -41.76 -29.93 10.93
CA ARG A 167 -41.92 -28.50 10.56
C ARG A 167 -40.67 -27.60 10.73
N ASN A 168 -39.51 -28.16 11.09
CA ASN A 168 -38.29 -27.43 11.45
C ASN A 168 -37.11 -27.67 10.48
N ARG A 169 -37.33 -28.28 9.30
CA ARG A 169 -36.28 -28.60 8.30
C ARG A 169 -36.39 -27.91 6.95
N LEU A 170 -37.60 -27.50 6.56
CA LEU A 170 -37.88 -26.74 5.34
C LEU A 170 -38.66 -25.46 5.69
N MET A 171 -38.34 -24.34 5.03
CA MET A 171 -39.04 -23.07 5.18
C MET A 171 -39.03 -22.31 3.85
N ILE A 172 -40.20 -21.91 3.35
CA ILE A 172 -40.29 -21.00 2.19
C ILE A 172 -40.49 -19.57 2.70
N ALA A 173 -39.68 -18.64 2.20
CA ALA A 173 -39.74 -17.21 2.51
C ALA A 173 -39.70 -16.41 1.20
N ARG A 174 -40.27 -15.19 1.20
CA ARG A 174 -40.07 -14.25 0.09
C ARG A 174 -38.91 -13.34 0.43
N ASP A 175 -37.97 -13.20 -0.49
CA ASP A 175 -36.91 -12.20 -0.39
C ASP A 175 -37.51 -10.80 -0.56
N VAL A 176 -36.98 -9.84 0.21
CA VAL A 176 -37.46 -8.47 0.25
C VAL A 176 -36.83 -7.62 -0.86
N ASP A 177 -35.57 -7.90 -1.21
CA ASP A 177 -34.80 -7.10 -2.15
C ASP A 177 -35.09 -7.49 -3.61
N SER A 178 -35.17 -8.79 -3.93
CA SER A 178 -35.50 -9.30 -5.27
C SER A 178 -36.98 -9.61 -5.48
N GLY A 179 -37.78 -9.69 -4.42
CA GLY A 179 -39.19 -10.09 -4.48
C GLY A 179 -39.44 -11.57 -4.84
N GLN A 180 -38.39 -12.37 -5.02
CA GLN A 180 -38.48 -13.80 -5.38
C GLN A 180 -38.78 -14.68 -4.17
N TRP A 181 -39.27 -15.90 -4.40
CA TRP A 181 -39.36 -16.92 -3.35
C TRP A 181 -38.02 -17.65 -3.17
N LEU A 182 -37.64 -17.87 -1.91
CA LEU A 182 -36.48 -18.65 -1.48
C LEU A 182 -36.95 -19.85 -0.66
N LEU A 183 -36.34 -21.01 -0.91
CA LEU A 183 -36.50 -22.23 -0.13
C LEU A 183 -35.28 -22.42 0.78
N TRP A 184 -35.49 -22.41 2.08
CA TRP A 184 -34.49 -22.74 3.09
C TRP A 184 -34.60 -24.20 3.51
N TYR A 185 -33.46 -24.90 3.60
CA TYR A 185 -33.39 -26.32 3.94
C TYR A 185 -32.22 -26.64 4.89
N ARG A 186 -32.32 -27.76 5.62
CA ARG A 186 -31.24 -28.39 6.41
C ARG A 186 -31.53 -29.85 6.72
N ASP A 187 -30.50 -30.59 7.14
CA ASP A 187 -30.51 -32.03 7.49
C ASP A 187 -30.92 -32.98 6.34
N GLN A 188 -30.92 -32.52 5.09
CA GLN A 188 -31.44 -33.26 3.93
C GLN A 188 -30.43 -33.33 2.78
N GLU A 189 -30.50 -34.42 2.01
CA GLU A 189 -29.62 -34.73 0.86
C GLU A 189 -30.43 -34.83 -0.46
N LEU A 190 -31.64 -35.39 -0.37
CA LEU A 190 -32.61 -35.42 -1.45
C LEU A 190 -34.01 -35.31 -0.87
N PHE A 191 -34.84 -34.44 -1.44
CA PHE A 191 -36.22 -34.24 -1.01
C PHE A 191 -37.11 -33.81 -2.18
N GLN A 192 -38.39 -34.17 -2.12
CA GLN A 192 -39.40 -33.73 -3.08
C GLN A 192 -40.33 -32.70 -2.42
N LEU A 193 -40.43 -31.53 -3.03
CA LEU A 193 -41.23 -30.41 -2.53
C LEU A 193 -42.40 -30.15 -3.48
N GLU A 194 -43.63 -30.30 -2.98
CA GLU A 194 -44.84 -29.82 -3.63
C GLU A 194 -45.12 -28.37 -3.18
N VAL A 195 -45.30 -27.45 -4.11
CA VAL A 195 -45.63 -26.04 -3.84
C VAL A 195 -46.88 -25.65 -4.62
N GLN A 196 -47.84 -25.03 -3.94
CA GLN A 196 -49.09 -24.57 -4.52
C GLN A 196 -49.04 -23.04 -4.58
N MET A 197 -49.36 -22.47 -5.75
CA MET A 197 -49.29 -21.03 -6.01
C MET A 197 -50.43 -20.54 -6.92
N LEU A 198 -50.76 -19.26 -6.80
CA LEU A 198 -51.58 -18.53 -7.78
C LEU A 198 -50.68 -17.65 -8.64
N VAL A 199 -50.70 -17.86 -9.95
CA VAL A 199 -49.96 -17.04 -10.92
C VAL A 199 -50.95 -16.08 -11.61
N PRO A 200 -50.69 -14.77 -11.64
CA PRO A 200 -51.61 -13.82 -12.28
C PRO A 200 -51.61 -13.99 -13.80
N ILE A 201 -52.79 -13.92 -14.41
CA ILE A 201 -52.93 -13.90 -15.87
C ILE A 201 -53.13 -12.45 -16.31
N LEU A 202 -52.23 -11.96 -17.16
CA LEU A 202 -52.35 -10.62 -17.74
C LEU A 202 -53.26 -10.70 -18.97
N ARG A 203 -54.22 -9.78 -19.10
CA ARG A 203 -55.17 -9.77 -20.21
C ARG A 203 -55.08 -8.48 -21.02
N THR A 204 -54.72 -8.61 -22.29
CA THR A 204 -54.48 -7.51 -23.23
C THR A 204 -55.47 -7.65 -24.38
N GLY A 205 -56.65 -7.05 -24.23
CA GLY A 205 -57.74 -7.19 -25.19
C GLY A 205 -58.27 -8.63 -25.28
N SER A 206 -58.05 -9.28 -26.43
CA SER A 206 -58.40 -10.68 -26.69
C SER A 206 -57.32 -11.70 -26.32
N GLU A 207 -56.12 -11.23 -25.93
CA GLU A 207 -55.00 -12.08 -25.54
C GLU A 207 -54.90 -12.21 -24.03
N ASN A 208 -54.54 -13.42 -23.57
CA ASN A 208 -54.19 -13.71 -22.20
C ASN A 208 -52.72 -14.16 -22.16
N GLN A 209 -51.99 -13.76 -21.12
CA GLN A 209 -50.57 -14.06 -20.95
C GLN A 209 -50.30 -14.63 -19.55
N LEU A 210 -49.67 -15.80 -19.49
CA LEU A 210 -49.05 -16.35 -18.29
C LEU A 210 -47.54 -16.09 -18.38
N LEU A 211 -47.06 -15.20 -17.52
CA LEU A 211 -45.65 -14.92 -17.32
C LEU A 211 -45.20 -15.59 -16.01
N LEU A 212 -44.09 -16.34 -16.05
CA LEU A 212 -43.62 -17.12 -14.90
C LEU A 212 -42.09 -17.29 -14.93
N THR A 213 -41.44 -17.09 -13.78
CA THR A 213 -39.98 -17.17 -13.60
C THR A 213 -39.63 -18.37 -12.75
N LEU A 214 -38.73 -19.25 -13.22
CA LEU A 214 -38.48 -20.57 -12.61
C LEU A 214 -36.97 -20.86 -12.45
N PRO A 215 -36.57 -21.70 -11.46
CA PRO A 215 -35.21 -22.22 -11.40
C PRO A 215 -34.92 -23.16 -12.56
N SER A 216 -33.65 -23.23 -12.98
CA SER A 216 -33.22 -24.16 -14.03
C SER A 216 -33.21 -25.60 -13.48
N ALA A 217 -33.80 -26.54 -14.22
CA ALA A 217 -33.83 -27.96 -13.89
C ALA A 217 -33.29 -28.82 -15.03
N SER A 218 -32.80 -30.03 -14.72
CA SER A 218 -32.34 -31.00 -15.75
C SER A 218 -33.48 -31.54 -16.62
N ARG A 219 -34.70 -31.62 -16.08
CA ARG A 219 -35.96 -31.83 -16.82
C ARG A 219 -37.02 -30.85 -16.32
N THR A 220 -37.62 -30.14 -17.26
CA THR A 220 -38.70 -29.16 -17.04
C THR A 220 -39.95 -29.55 -17.83
N GLU A 221 -41.10 -29.56 -17.16
CA GLU A 221 -42.40 -29.92 -17.74
C GLU A 221 -43.56 -29.19 -17.03
N LEU A 222 -44.48 -28.58 -17.77
CA LEU A 222 -45.63 -27.84 -17.25
C LEU A 222 -46.88 -28.15 -18.07
N GLU A 223 -47.98 -28.48 -17.41
CA GLU A 223 -49.29 -28.65 -18.01
C GLU A 223 -50.27 -27.59 -17.51
N LEU A 224 -50.89 -26.85 -18.43
CA LEU A 224 -51.91 -25.84 -18.15
C LEU A 224 -53.20 -26.21 -18.88
N GLN A 225 -54.28 -26.44 -18.14
CA GLN A 225 -55.62 -26.59 -18.67
C GLN A 225 -56.20 -25.22 -19.01
N LEU A 226 -56.61 -25.02 -20.27
CA LEU A 226 -57.32 -23.84 -20.77
C LEU A 226 -58.77 -24.19 -21.10
N ASP A 227 -59.70 -23.38 -20.60
CA ASP A 227 -61.16 -23.56 -20.78
C ASP A 227 -61.67 -23.07 -22.16
N LEU A 228 -60.83 -23.23 -23.20
CA LEU A 228 -61.09 -22.81 -24.57
C LEU A 228 -61.04 -24.00 -25.53
N GLN A 229 -61.72 -23.89 -26.68
CA GLN A 229 -61.72 -24.91 -27.74
C GLN A 229 -60.83 -24.46 -28.90
N ASN A 230 -59.72 -25.17 -29.13
CA ASN A 230 -58.72 -24.86 -30.17
C ASN A 230 -58.08 -23.45 -30.14
N PRO A 231 -57.74 -22.86 -28.97
CA PRO A 231 -57.13 -21.52 -28.90
C PRO A 231 -55.83 -21.42 -29.71
N ALA A 232 -55.55 -20.24 -30.27
CA ALA A 232 -54.21 -19.90 -30.70
C ALA A 232 -53.31 -19.74 -29.47
N VAL A 233 -52.11 -20.31 -29.52
CA VAL A 233 -51.15 -20.33 -28.41
C VAL A 233 -49.77 -20.05 -28.98
N GLU A 234 -49.05 -19.08 -28.41
CA GLU A 234 -47.64 -18.83 -28.68
C GLU A 234 -46.82 -18.99 -27.40
N LEU A 235 -45.62 -19.58 -27.54
CA LEU A 235 -44.61 -19.59 -26.49
C LEU A 235 -43.53 -18.56 -26.87
N ASN A 236 -43.43 -17.51 -26.08
CA ASN A 236 -42.52 -16.37 -26.25
C ASN A 236 -41.26 -16.50 -25.37
N SER A 237 -40.98 -17.72 -24.91
CA SER A 237 -39.76 -18.10 -24.21
C SER A 237 -39.20 -19.40 -24.78
N LYS A 238 -37.99 -19.79 -24.35
CA LYS A 238 -37.40 -21.07 -24.78
C LYS A 238 -38.20 -22.24 -24.20
N GLY A 239 -38.53 -23.20 -25.06
CA GLY A 239 -39.14 -24.48 -24.72
C GLY A 239 -39.79 -25.10 -25.96
N PHE A 240 -40.30 -26.31 -25.82
CA PHE A 240 -41.24 -26.91 -26.76
C PHE A 240 -42.62 -26.94 -26.12
N TRP A 241 -43.69 -26.88 -26.92
CA TRP A 241 -45.05 -27.03 -26.41
C TRP A 241 -45.90 -27.89 -27.35
N GLU A 242 -46.85 -28.60 -26.75
CA GLU A 242 -47.81 -29.49 -27.39
C GLU A 242 -49.24 -29.11 -26.95
N ARG A 243 -50.23 -29.42 -27.79
CA ARG A 243 -51.65 -29.10 -27.55
C ARG A 243 -52.49 -30.36 -27.64
N GLN A 244 -53.24 -30.68 -26.60
CA GLN A 244 -54.16 -31.83 -26.57
C GLN A 244 -55.58 -31.39 -26.20
N GLN A 245 -56.55 -31.82 -27.00
CA GLN A 245 -57.97 -31.54 -26.72
C GLN A 245 -58.53 -32.54 -25.70
N ASN A 246 -59.34 -32.08 -24.75
CA ASN A 246 -60.01 -32.92 -23.76
C ASN A 246 -61.43 -32.41 -23.48
N GLU A 247 -62.18 -33.12 -22.63
CA GLU A 247 -63.57 -32.77 -22.28
C GLU A 247 -63.70 -31.43 -21.53
N GLN A 248 -62.59 -30.93 -20.97
CA GLN A 248 -62.51 -29.67 -20.22
C GLN A 248 -61.97 -28.51 -21.08
N GLY A 249 -61.76 -28.70 -22.39
CA GLY A 249 -61.19 -27.70 -23.29
C GLY A 249 -59.86 -28.14 -23.90
N THR A 250 -58.80 -27.40 -23.62
CA THR A 250 -57.49 -27.56 -24.25
C THR A 250 -56.38 -27.65 -23.20
N LEU A 251 -55.69 -28.78 -23.15
CA LEU A 251 -54.46 -28.93 -22.37
C LEU A 251 -53.26 -28.43 -23.18
N VAL A 252 -52.50 -27.50 -22.62
CA VAL A 252 -51.21 -27.04 -23.17
C VAL A 252 -50.09 -27.62 -22.31
N ARG A 253 -49.19 -28.38 -22.94
CA ARG A 253 -48.06 -29.04 -22.28
C ARG A 253 -46.75 -28.43 -22.78
N ILE A 254 -45.95 -27.85 -21.90
CA ILE A 254 -44.68 -27.17 -22.20
C ILE A 254 -43.54 -27.99 -21.59
N ALA A 255 -42.50 -28.28 -22.37
CA ALA A 255 -41.36 -29.09 -21.92
C ALA A 255 -40.02 -28.49 -22.37
N GLY A 256 -38.96 -28.71 -21.58
CA GLY A 256 -37.61 -28.25 -21.91
C GLY A 256 -37.43 -26.73 -21.82
N PHE A 257 -38.29 -26.04 -21.07
CA PHE A 257 -38.10 -24.62 -20.75
C PHE A 257 -36.92 -24.39 -19.82
N GLN A 258 -36.34 -23.18 -19.86
CA GLN A 258 -35.26 -22.75 -18.96
C GLN A 258 -35.83 -21.94 -17.79
N GLN A 259 -35.32 -20.74 -17.51
CA GLN A 259 -35.73 -19.96 -16.33
C GLN A 259 -36.97 -19.07 -16.51
N LYS A 260 -37.61 -19.09 -17.68
CA LYS A 260 -38.78 -18.26 -18.01
C LYS A 260 -39.79 -19.02 -18.85
N ILE A 261 -41.06 -18.95 -18.47
CA ILE A 261 -42.21 -19.26 -19.31
C ILE A 261 -42.92 -17.95 -19.63
N ASP A 262 -43.26 -17.78 -20.90
CA ASP A 262 -44.02 -16.64 -21.42
C ASP A 262 -45.01 -17.21 -22.43
N LEU A 263 -46.21 -17.53 -21.96
CA LEU A 263 -47.23 -18.22 -22.73
C LEU A 263 -48.38 -17.25 -23.02
N THR A 264 -48.59 -16.91 -24.28
CA THR A 264 -49.74 -16.11 -24.73
C THR A 264 -50.77 -16.98 -25.43
N TRP A 265 -52.07 -16.75 -25.19
CA TRP A 265 -53.13 -17.43 -25.91
C TRP A 265 -54.36 -16.55 -26.16
N SER A 266 -55.06 -16.82 -27.25
CA SER A 266 -56.24 -16.09 -27.69
C SER A 266 -57.30 -17.01 -28.31
N ASP A 267 -58.54 -16.53 -28.35
CA ASP A 267 -59.71 -17.23 -28.87
C ASP A 267 -59.81 -17.17 -30.42
N SER A 268 -58.92 -16.42 -31.07
CA SER A 268 -58.89 -16.24 -32.52
C SER A 268 -58.17 -17.37 -33.23
N SER A 269 -58.85 -18.05 -34.17
CA SER A 269 -58.21 -18.95 -35.13
C SER A 269 -57.34 -18.18 -36.13
N ILE A 270 -56.23 -18.81 -36.57
CA ILE A 270 -55.22 -18.16 -37.41
C ILE A 270 -55.74 -17.97 -38.85
N ASP A 271 -56.11 -16.75 -39.22
CA ASP A 271 -56.52 -16.42 -40.59
C ASP A 271 -55.31 -16.15 -41.50
N MET A 272 -54.83 -17.23 -42.13
CA MET A 272 -53.76 -17.21 -43.13
C MET A 272 -54.13 -16.51 -44.46
N SER A 273 -55.35 -15.98 -44.63
CA SER A 273 -55.76 -15.27 -45.86
C SER A 273 -55.39 -13.78 -45.87
N VAL A 274 -55.04 -13.21 -44.71
CA VAL A 274 -54.63 -11.81 -44.57
C VAL A 274 -53.14 -11.65 -44.90
N GLN A 275 -52.79 -10.74 -45.81
CA GLN A 275 -51.37 -10.42 -46.08
C GLN A 275 -50.72 -9.81 -44.83
N PRO A 276 -49.53 -10.30 -44.41
CA PRO A 276 -48.90 -9.81 -43.20
C PRO A 276 -48.33 -8.40 -43.39
N ILE A 277 -48.51 -7.55 -42.38
CA ILE A 277 -47.91 -6.22 -42.27
C ILE A 277 -46.93 -6.25 -41.10
N PHE A 278 -45.66 -5.94 -41.37
CA PHE A 278 -44.59 -6.04 -40.39
C PHE A 278 -43.48 -5.02 -40.61
N ASP A 279 -42.85 -4.60 -39.51
CA ASP A 279 -41.67 -3.72 -39.47
C ASP A 279 -40.44 -4.50 -39.02
N VAL A 280 -39.25 -4.00 -39.36
CA VAL A 280 -37.96 -4.60 -39.00
C VAL A 280 -37.02 -3.55 -38.38
N GLU A 281 -36.44 -3.87 -37.22
CA GLU A 281 -35.29 -3.13 -36.67
C GLU A 281 -34.03 -4.01 -36.70
N SER A 282 -32.94 -3.48 -37.26
CA SER A 282 -31.65 -4.19 -37.39
C SER A 282 -30.55 -3.52 -36.60
N LEU A 283 -29.87 -4.27 -35.72
CA LEU A 283 -28.64 -3.87 -35.05
C LEU A 283 -27.47 -4.63 -35.67
N VAL A 284 -26.53 -3.92 -36.28
CA VAL A 284 -25.44 -4.49 -37.08
C VAL A 284 -24.09 -4.10 -36.47
N ASP A 285 -23.29 -5.09 -36.12
CA ASP A 285 -21.90 -4.97 -35.66
C ASP A 285 -20.95 -5.39 -36.78
N VAL A 286 -19.93 -4.57 -37.07
CA VAL A 286 -18.94 -4.82 -38.12
C VAL A 286 -17.53 -4.69 -37.56
N LEU A 287 -16.74 -5.77 -37.69
CA LEU A 287 -15.35 -5.84 -37.26
C LEU A 287 -14.46 -6.37 -38.40
N ARG A 288 -13.40 -5.62 -38.73
CA ARG A 288 -12.37 -5.98 -39.71
C ARG A 288 -11.03 -6.18 -39.01
N GLN A 289 -10.49 -7.40 -39.02
CA GLN A 289 -9.30 -7.80 -38.25
C GLN A 289 -8.52 -8.87 -39.01
N GLY A 290 -7.18 -8.82 -38.99
CA GLY A 290 -6.33 -9.70 -39.80
C GLY A 290 -6.72 -9.65 -41.29
N GLU A 291 -6.99 -10.82 -41.87
CA GLU A 291 -7.39 -11.01 -43.26
C GLU A 291 -8.92 -11.15 -43.49
N SER A 292 -9.78 -10.85 -42.51
CA SER A 292 -11.24 -10.94 -42.70
C SER A 292 -12.05 -9.75 -42.17
N THR A 293 -13.24 -9.56 -42.74
CA THR A 293 -14.29 -8.72 -42.18
C THR A 293 -15.43 -9.62 -41.72
N SER A 294 -15.97 -9.37 -40.53
CA SER A 294 -17.10 -10.08 -39.95
C SER A 294 -18.26 -9.13 -39.69
N ILE A 295 -19.48 -9.64 -39.84
CA ILE A 295 -20.71 -8.95 -39.46
C ILE A 295 -21.50 -9.84 -38.51
N ASN A 296 -21.76 -9.34 -37.31
CA ASN A 296 -22.77 -9.92 -36.41
C ASN A 296 -24.00 -9.02 -36.51
N ALA A 297 -25.20 -9.56 -36.73
CA ALA A 297 -26.40 -8.73 -36.77
C ALA A 297 -27.57 -9.37 -36.03
N ARG A 298 -28.43 -8.54 -35.45
CA ARG A 298 -29.72 -8.93 -34.88
C ARG A 298 -30.82 -8.16 -35.58
N GLN A 299 -31.78 -8.88 -36.15
CA GLN A 299 -33.00 -8.30 -36.72
C GLN A 299 -34.19 -8.71 -35.85
N THR A 300 -34.91 -7.72 -35.34
CA THR A 300 -36.21 -7.90 -34.70
C THR A 300 -37.28 -7.64 -35.73
N VAL A 301 -38.10 -8.65 -36.04
CA VAL A 301 -39.28 -8.54 -36.90
C VAL A 301 -40.50 -8.42 -36.00
N THR A 302 -41.30 -7.38 -36.18
CA THR A 302 -42.55 -7.15 -35.43
C THR A 302 -43.72 -7.14 -36.40
N VAL A 303 -44.70 -8.01 -36.15
CA VAL A 303 -45.89 -8.19 -36.99
C VAL A 303 -47.04 -7.39 -36.37
N GLU A 304 -47.71 -6.57 -37.19
CA GLU A 304 -48.82 -5.73 -36.74
C GLU A 304 -50.18 -6.22 -37.26
N GLN A 305 -50.18 -7.04 -38.31
CA GLN A 305 -51.36 -7.70 -38.85
C GLN A 305 -50.96 -8.97 -39.62
N GLY A 306 -51.80 -10.01 -39.58
CA GLY A 306 -51.58 -11.27 -40.31
C GLY A 306 -50.56 -12.18 -39.64
N ALA A 307 -49.99 -13.13 -40.40
CA ALA A 307 -48.98 -14.07 -39.90
C ALA A 307 -47.90 -14.36 -40.96
N ILE A 308 -46.64 -14.48 -40.53
CA ILE A 308 -45.49 -14.75 -41.40
C ILE A 308 -45.12 -16.23 -41.32
N SER A 309 -45.43 -17.00 -42.37
CA SER A 309 -44.95 -18.38 -42.53
C SER A 309 -43.60 -18.47 -43.25
N SER A 310 -43.27 -17.50 -44.11
CA SER A 310 -41.96 -17.38 -44.75
C SER A 310 -41.53 -15.92 -44.91
N LEU A 311 -40.22 -15.68 -44.81
CA LEU A 311 -39.59 -14.36 -44.87
C LEU A 311 -38.36 -14.44 -45.77
N GLN A 312 -38.36 -13.70 -46.89
CA GLN A 312 -37.23 -13.63 -47.81
C GLN A 312 -36.36 -12.41 -47.49
N ILE A 313 -35.06 -12.63 -47.40
CA ILE A 313 -34.08 -11.63 -46.96
C ILE A 313 -32.89 -11.67 -47.92
N LYS A 314 -32.41 -10.50 -48.36
CA LYS A 314 -31.14 -10.37 -49.08
C LYS A 314 -30.04 -10.00 -48.10
N LEU A 315 -28.94 -10.77 -48.14
CA LEU A 315 -27.74 -10.58 -47.34
C LEU A 315 -26.84 -9.48 -47.92
N PRO A 316 -26.00 -8.82 -47.10
CA PRO A 316 -25.00 -7.86 -47.56
C PRO A 316 -24.07 -8.44 -48.63
N SER A 317 -23.73 -7.64 -49.65
CA SER A 317 -22.92 -8.12 -50.78
C SER A 317 -21.46 -8.40 -50.40
N GLY A 318 -20.91 -9.49 -50.95
CA GLY A 318 -19.54 -9.95 -50.67
C GLY A 318 -19.40 -10.82 -49.42
N PHE A 319 -20.41 -10.89 -48.56
CA PHE A 319 -20.41 -11.70 -47.35
C PHE A 319 -20.96 -13.12 -47.56
N GLN A 320 -20.45 -14.06 -46.78
CA GLN A 320 -20.93 -15.45 -46.69
C GLN A 320 -21.58 -15.69 -45.33
N LEU A 321 -22.62 -16.53 -45.29
CA LEU A 321 -23.30 -16.90 -44.05
C LEU A 321 -22.52 -17.97 -43.30
N GLU A 322 -22.09 -17.67 -42.07
CA GLU A 322 -21.54 -18.68 -41.16
C GLU A 322 -22.64 -19.33 -40.33
N ASN A 323 -23.60 -18.53 -39.83
CA ASN A 323 -24.69 -19.01 -38.99
C ASN A 323 -25.91 -18.07 -39.03
N VAL A 324 -27.11 -18.64 -38.97
CA VAL A 324 -28.36 -17.91 -38.68
C VAL A 324 -29.13 -18.68 -37.62
N THR A 325 -29.58 -17.98 -36.58
CA THR A 325 -30.43 -18.52 -35.51
C THR A 325 -31.64 -17.63 -35.27
N SER A 326 -32.70 -18.21 -34.73
CA SER A 326 -33.99 -17.57 -34.48
C SER A 326 -34.50 -18.01 -33.11
N ASP A 327 -35.24 -17.15 -32.43
CA ASP A 327 -36.00 -17.50 -31.22
C ASP A 327 -37.22 -18.38 -31.52
N ARG A 328 -37.84 -18.18 -32.69
CA ARG A 328 -38.90 -19.05 -33.24
C ARG A 328 -38.32 -20.22 -34.03
N THR A 329 -39.01 -21.36 -34.02
CA THR A 329 -38.67 -22.55 -34.82
C THR A 329 -38.66 -22.23 -36.32
N MET A 330 -37.49 -22.36 -36.94
CA MET A 330 -37.21 -21.86 -38.28
C MET A 330 -36.35 -22.84 -39.09
N LYS A 331 -36.53 -22.89 -40.41
CA LYS A 331 -35.60 -23.52 -41.37
C LYS A 331 -35.28 -22.53 -42.49
N TYR A 332 -34.01 -22.39 -42.85
CA TYR A 332 -33.60 -21.55 -43.98
C TYR A 332 -33.32 -22.37 -45.24
N VAL A 333 -33.51 -21.74 -46.40
CA VAL A 333 -33.12 -22.25 -47.72
C VAL A 333 -32.55 -21.08 -48.53
N PHE A 334 -31.41 -21.27 -49.19
CA PHE A 334 -30.87 -20.30 -50.15
C PHE A 334 -31.64 -20.36 -51.47
N ASP A 335 -31.85 -19.22 -52.13
CA ASP A 335 -32.39 -19.21 -53.49
C ASP A 335 -31.36 -19.79 -54.47
N ALA A 336 -31.78 -20.76 -55.29
CA ALA A 336 -30.93 -21.37 -56.31
C ALA A 336 -30.58 -20.41 -57.47
N ALA A 337 -31.33 -19.32 -57.63
CA ALA A 337 -31.08 -18.27 -58.62
C ALA A 337 -30.21 -17.11 -58.08
N ASP A 338 -30.23 -16.86 -56.76
CA ASP A 338 -29.45 -15.81 -56.11
C ASP A 338 -28.94 -16.28 -54.73
N PRO A 339 -27.68 -16.72 -54.61
CA PRO A 339 -27.10 -17.16 -53.34
C PRO A 339 -27.02 -16.09 -52.24
N SER A 340 -27.25 -14.80 -52.55
CA SER A 340 -27.39 -13.74 -51.55
C SER A 340 -28.81 -13.58 -51.02
N SER A 341 -29.79 -14.28 -51.60
CA SER A 341 -31.18 -14.37 -51.13
C SER A 341 -31.38 -15.63 -50.28
N ILE A 342 -31.90 -15.45 -49.07
CA ILE A 342 -32.22 -16.52 -48.13
C ILE A 342 -33.69 -16.43 -47.72
N THR A 343 -34.40 -17.57 -47.78
CA THR A 343 -35.80 -17.68 -47.35
C THR A 343 -35.87 -18.44 -46.05
N LEU A 344 -36.33 -17.75 -45.00
CA LEU A 344 -36.57 -18.29 -43.67
C LEU A 344 -38.03 -18.78 -43.60
N ASN A 345 -38.25 -20.05 -43.27
CA ASN A 345 -39.58 -20.64 -43.12
C ASN A 345 -39.85 -20.94 -41.65
N PHE A 346 -40.91 -20.37 -41.10
CA PHE A 346 -41.30 -20.48 -39.69
C PHE A 346 -42.40 -21.53 -39.49
N SER A 347 -42.32 -22.29 -38.40
CA SER A 347 -43.28 -23.34 -38.07
C SER A 347 -43.40 -23.49 -36.53
N PRO A 348 -44.41 -22.89 -35.88
CA PRO A 348 -45.57 -22.18 -36.46
C PRO A 348 -45.23 -20.82 -37.12
N PRO A 349 -46.14 -20.25 -37.93
CA PRO A 349 -46.04 -18.88 -38.45
C PRO A 349 -45.99 -17.84 -37.32
N VAL A 350 -45.28 -16.73 -37.55
CA VAL A 350 -45.08 -15.65 -36.58
C VAL A 350 -46.24 -14.65 -36.63
N GLN A 351 -46.92 -14.41 -35.50
CA GLN A 351 -48.03 -13.43 -35.40
C GLN A 351 -47.66 -12.17 -34.62
N SER A 352 -46.69 -12.26 -33.71
CA SER A 352 -46.28 -11.19 -32.79
C SER A 352 -44.89 -10.65 -33.14
N SER A 353 -43.83 -11.40 -32.86
CA SER A 353 -42.45 -11.04 -33.20
C SER A 353 -41.51 -12.26 -33.31
N ALA A 354 -40.39 -12.04 -34.00
CA ALA A 354 -39.27 -12.98 -34.07
C ALA A 354 -37.92 -12.23 -34.08
N ILE A 355 -36.92 -12.77 -33.39
CA ILE A 355 -35.56 -12.23 -33.29
C ILE A 355 -34.59 -13.15 -34.02
N ILE A 356 -34.10 -12.69 -35.17
CA ILE A 356 -33.15 -13.40 -36.02
C ILE A 356 -31.74 -12.87 -35.71
N ASN A 357 -30.79 -13.77 -35.45
CA ASN A 357 -29.38 -13.43 -35.22
C ASN A 357 -28.53 -14.03 -36.34
N TRP A 358 -27.66 -13.21 -36.92
CA TRP A 358 -26.83 -13.51 -38.07
C TRP A 358 -25.35 -13.43 -37.71
N LYS A 359 -24.54 -14.34 -38.26
CA LYS A 359 -23.08 -14.22 -38.32
C LYS A 359 -22.61 -14.43 -39.75
N LEU A 360 -21.95 -13.42 -40.30
CA LEU A 360 -21.42 -13.40 -41.66
C LEU A 360 -19.92 -13.11 -41.64
N SER A 361 -19.20 -13.55 -42.67
CA SER A 361 -17.82 -13.12 -42.91
C SER A 361 -17.47 -12.96 -44.40
N ALA A 362 -16.46 -12.13 -44.67
CA ALA A 362 -15.90 -11.86 -45.99
C ALA A 362 -14.36 -11.83 -45.91
N PRO A 363 -13.64 -12.54 -46.79
CA PRO A 363 -12.18 -12.48 -46.84
C PRO A 363 -11.71 -11.17 -47.48
N ILE A 364 -10.72 -10.51 -46.86
CA ILE A 364 -10.15 -9.27 -47.37
C ILE A 364 -9.25 -9.57 -48.57
N ARG A 365 -9.45 -8.86 -49.69
CA ARG A 365 -8.59 -8.98 -50.87
C ARG A 365 -7.37 -8.09 -50.71
N ARG A 366 -6.19 -8.52 -51.16
CA ARG A 366 -4.88 -7.84 -50.96
C ARG A 366 -4.76 -6.38 -51.43
N PHE A 367 -5.75 -5.86 -52.17
CA PHE A 367 -5.79 -4.47 -52.66
C PHE A 367 -7.12 -3.76 -52.31
N GLU A 368 -7.88 -4.29 -51.36
CA GLU A 368 -9.22 -3.81 -50.98
C GLU A 368 -9.15 -2.65 -49.98
N SER A 369 -8.90 -1.46 -50.51
CA SER A 369 -8.82 -0.19 -49.78
C SER A 369 -10.19 0.41 -49.38
N GLN A 370 -11.28 -0.26 -49.74
CA GLN A 370 -12.66 0.11 -49.43
C GLN A 370 -13.44 -1.09 -48.91
N LEU A 371 -14.37 -0.84 -47.99
CA LEU A 371 -15.40 -1.77 -47.53
C LEU A 371 -16.76 -1.14 -47.80
N VAL A 372 -17.66 -1.87 -48.46
CA VAL A 372 -19.05 -1.46 -48.71
C VAL A 372 -19.97 -2.28 -47.82
N ILE A 373 -20.91 -1.60 -47.16
CA ILE A 373 -21.96 -2.22 -46.34
C ILE A 373 -23.30 -1.71 -46.88
N ASP A 374 -24.01 -2.58 -47.61
CA ASP A 374 -25.31 -2.35 -48.23
C ASP A 374 -26.50 -2.85 -47.40
N GLY A 375 -26.21 -3.50 -46.27
CA GLY A 375 -27.19 -3.88 -45.25
C GLY A 375 -27.92 -5.19 -45.54
N PHE A 376 -28.81 -5.54 -44.62
CA PHE A 376 -29.83 -6.57 -44.85
C PHE A 376 -31.02 -5.89 -45.51
N LYS A 377 -31.70 -6.59 -46.43
CA LYS A 377 -32.96 -6.12 -47.02
C LYS A 377 -34.03 -7.18 -46.91
N VAL A 378 -35.06 -6.93 -46.11
CA VAL A 378 -36.19 -7.84 -45.93
C VAL A 378 -37.27 -7.54 -46.98
N VAL A 379 -37.68 -8.57 -47.71
CA VAL A 379 -38.74 -8.48 -48.72
C VAL A 379 -40.09 -8.35 -48.01
N GLN A 380 -40.98 -7.48 -48.55
CA GLN A 380 -42.31 -7.16 -48.02
C GLN A 380 -42.38 -6.43 -46.66
N ALA A 381 -41.26 -6.09 -46.01
CA ALA A 381 -41.28 -5.23 -44.83
C ALA A 381 -41.91 -3.86 -45.13
N ARG A 382 -42.83 -3.40 -44.28
CA ARG A 382 -43.46 -2.06 -44.36
C ARG A 382 -42.44 -0.96 -44.11
N LYS A 383 -41.49 -1.22 -43.20
CA LYS A 383 -40.44 -0.30 -42.76
C LYS A 383 -39.24 -1.10 -42.26
N GLU A 384 -38.04 -0.74 -42.69
CA GLU A 384 -36.80 -1.36 -42.23
C GLU A 384 -35.84 -0.27 -41.74
N THR A 385 -35.50 -0.28 -40.45
CA THR A 385 -34.64 0.71 -39.79
C THR A 385 -33.54 0.03 -38.99
N GLY A 386 -32.55 0.78 -38.52
CA GLY A 386 -31.53 0.18 -37.69
C GLY A 386 -30.34 1.06 -37.31
N LYS A 387 -29.37 0.43 -36.65
CA LYS A 387 -28.08 1.01 -36.24
C LYS A 387 -26.94 0.12 -36.72
N ILE A 388 -25.84 0.75 -37.14
CA ILE A 388 -24.60 0.07 -37.54
C ILE A 388 -23.46 0.58 -36.66
N ALA A 389 -22.76 -0.36 -36.02
CA ALA A 389 -21.56 -0.13 -35.25
C ALA A 389 -20.35 -0.59 -36.06
N ILE A 390 -19.37 0.30 -36.29
CA ILE A 390 -18.06 -0.08 -36.80
C ILE A 390 -17.11 -0.15 -35.61
N ARG A 391 -16.65 -1.35 -35.25
CA ARG A 391 -15.74 -1.58 -34.12
C ARG A 391 -14.34 -1.05 -34.38
N ARG A 392 -13.62 -0.75 -33.30
CA ARG A 392 -12.19 -0.44 -33.37
C ARG A 392 -11.41 -1.70 -33.79
N SER A 393 -10.39 -1.50 -34.62
CA SER A 393 -9.43 -2.53 -35.06
C SER A 393 -8.02 -2.06 -34.75
N SER A 394 -7.11 -2.96 -34.37
CA SER A 394 -5.68 -2.65 -34.25
C SER A 394 -5.01 -2.57 -35.63
N ASP A 395 -5.35 -3.51 -36.50
CA ASP A 395 -4.80 -3.64 -37.86
C ASP A 395 -5.28 -2.56 -38.84
N TRP A 396 -6.55 -2.15 -38.76
CA TRP A 396 -7.24 -1.41 -39.83
C TRP A 396 -7.81 -0.06 -39.38
N ARG A 397 -7.28 1.03 -39.95
CA ARG A 397 -7.88 2.36 -39.87
C ARG A 397 -9.07 2.45 -40.83
N MET A 398 -10.28 2.43 -40.27
CA MET A 398 -11.54 2.58 -41.02
C MET A 398 -12.10 4.00 -40.89
N THR A 399 -12.44 4.62 -42.02
CA THR A 399 -13.03 5.98 -42.09
C THR A 399 -14.13 6.05 -43.16
N GLN A 400 -15.24 6.73 -42.88
CA GLN A 400 -16.30 6.94 -43.87
C GLN A 400 -15.80 7.77 -45.07
N LEU A 401 -15.98 7.27 -46.30
CA LEU A 401 -15.56 7.97 -47.53
C LEU A 401 -16.60 8.98 -48.02
N VAL A 402 -17.88 8.70 -47.80
CA VAL A 402 -19.01 9.53 -48.26
C VAL A 402 -19.86 9.89 -47.03
N PRO A 403 -19.80 11.13 -46.52
CA PRO A 403 -20.43 11.50 -45.25
C PRO A 403 -21.96 11.54 -45.27
N GLN A 404 -22.57 11.56 -46.46
CA GLN A 404 -24.01 11.50 -46.68
C GLN A 404 -24.30 10.54 -47.83
N SER A 405 -24.99 9.44 -47.54
CA SER A 405 -25.60 8.56 -48.54
C SER A 405 -27.06 8.32 -48.17
N ASP A 406 -27.89 7.97 -49.16
CA ASP A 406 -29.33 7.91 -48.96
C ASP A 406 -29.71 6.90 -47.86
N ASN A 407 -30.74 7.27 -47.08
CA ASN A 407 -31.31 6.52 -45.97
C ASN A 407 -30.43 6.32 -44.71
N ILE A 408 -29.16 6.78 -44.67
CA ILE A 408 -28.25 6.59 -43.52
C ILE A 408 -27.58 7.89 -43.04
N ILE A 409 -27.41 8.02 -41.72
CA ILE A 409 -26.71 9.14 -41.06
C ILE A 409 -25.68 8.63 -40.04
N THR A 410 -24.68 9.44 -39.72
CA THR A 410 -23.83 9.28 -38.53
C THR A 410 -24.62 9.55 -37.24
N THR A 411 -24.36 8.79 -36.17
CA THR A 411 -24.84 9.12 -34.81
C THR A 411 -23.71 9.03 -33.78
N ASP A 412 -23.92 9.55 -32.57
CA ASP A 412 -22.96 9.41 -31.47
C ASP A 412 -22.78 7.93 -31.11
N VAL A 413 -21.52 7.51 -30.97
CA VAL A 413 -21.13 6.18 -30.50
C VAL A 413 -21.81 5.83 -29.16
N ARG A 414 -22.11 6.83 -28.32
CA ARG A 414 -22.84 6.65 -27.05
C ARG A 414 -24.28 6.14 -27.22
N GLU A 415 -24.88 6.28 -28.40
CA GLU A 415 -26.18 5.66 -28.72
C GLU A 415 -26.07 4.18 -29.12
N ILE A 416 -24.86 3.65 -29.30
CA ILE A 416 -24.60 2.26 -29.68
C ILE A 416 -24.40 1.43 -28.40
N THR A 417 -25.50 0.95 -27.82
CA THR A 417 -25.50 0.19 -26.56
C THR A 417 -25.31 -1.32 -26.74
N PHE A 418 -25.31 -1.82 -27.97
CA PHE A 418 -25.19 -3.26 -28.29
C PHE A 418 -23.76 -3.73 -28.57
N VAL A 419 -22.76 -2.82 -28.51
CA VAL A 419 -21.32 -3.06 -28.70
C VAL A 419 -20.56 -2.13 -27.75
N THR A 420 -19.46 -2.60 -27.13
CA THR A 420 -18.72 -1.83 -26.10
C THR A 420 -17.52 -1.03 -26.63
N ASP A 421 -17.02 -1.36 -27.82
CA ASP A 421 -15.80 -0.84 -28.44
C ASP A 421 -16.05 -0.26 -29.86
N ALA A 422 -17.28 0.19 -30.10
CA ALA A 422 -17.65 0.90 -31.31
C ALA A 422 -16.81 2.17 -31.48
N ASN A 423 -16.32 2.41 -32.71
CA ASN A 423 -15.45 3.54 -33.05
C ASN A 423 -16.16 4.57 -33.93
N GLN A 424 -17.15 4.14 -34.72
CA GLN A 424 -18.08 4.97 -35.49
C GLN A 424 -19.49 4.35 -35.38
N GLY A 425 -20.51 5.18 -35.20
CA GLY A 425 -21.91 4.78 -35.12
C GLY A 425 -22.73 5.39 -36.26
N PHE A 426 -23.62 4.60 -36.83
CA PHE A 426 -24.53 5.03 -37.90
C PHE A 426 -25.96 4.58 -37.59
N ARG A 427 -26.95 5.32 -38.13
CA ARG A 427 -28.37 5.00 -38.03
C ARG A 427 -29.00 5.09 -39.42
N PHE A 428 -29.83 4.10 -39.78
CA PHE A 428 -30.56 4.09 -41.05
C PHE A 428 -32.07 4.01 -40.84
N TYR A 429 -32.81 4.56 -41.81
CA TYR A 429 -34.26 4.76 -41.73
C TYR A 429 -35.06 4.06 -42.83
N ASN A 430 -34.39 3.49 -43.85
CA ASN A 430 -34.99 2.70 -44.91
C ASN A 430 -33.90 1.84 -45.59
N GLN A 431 -34.29 0.88 -46.44
CA GLN A 431 -33.40 0.06 -47.28
C GLN A 431 -33.73 0.24 -48.78
N PRO A 432 -32.74 0.14 -49.70
CA PRO A 432 -31.33 -0.15 -49.45
C PRO A 432 -30.57 1.03 -48.84
N ILE A 433 -29.47 0.71 -48.14
CA ILE A 433 -28.43 1.66 -47.73
C ILE A 433 -27.18 1.47 -48.58
N GLN A 434 -26.24 2.42 -48.51
CA GLN A 434 -24.87 2.18 -48.97
C GLN A 434 -23.86 2.96 -48.10
N LEU A 435 -23.24 2.27 -47.15
CA LEU A 435 -22.15 2.82 -46.34
C LEU A 435 -20.80 2.41 -46.97
N VAL A 436 -20.04 3.41 -47.42
CA VAL A 436 -18.71 3.19 -48.04
C VAL A 436 -17.62 3.68 -47.09
N MET A 437 -16.77 2.76 -46.66
CA MET A 437 -15.67 3.00 -45.73
C MET A 437 -14.34 2.85 -46.48
N SER A 438 -13.39 3.77 -46.31
CA SER A 438 -11.99 3.48 -46.60
C SER A 438 -11.43 2.59 -45.49
N ALA A 439 -10.66 1.58 -45.88
CA ALA A 439 -9.94 0.70 -44.99
C ALA A 439 -8.46 0.68 -45.37
N GLN A 440 -7.62 1.28 -44.52
CA GLN A 440 -6.15 1.28 -44.67
C GLN A 440 -5.54 0.46 -43.53
N ARG A 441 -4.48 -0.32 -43.80
CA ARG A 441 -3.71 -0.95 -42.71
C ARG A 441 -3.01 0.17 -41.92
N SER A 442 -3.10 0.14 -40.59
CA SER A 442 -2.51 1.14 -39.71
C SER A 442 -0.98 1.11 -39.82
N GLU A 443 -0.34 2.27 -39.94
CA GLU A 443 1.11 2.37 -39.81
C GLU A 443 1.52 2.16 -38.34
N THR A 444 2.43 1.22 -38.10
CA THR A 444 2.84 0.87 -36.73
C THR A 444 3.58 2.04 -36.08
N THR A 445 3.08 2.49 -34.92
CA THR A 445 3.62 3.62 -34.14
C THR A 445 3.90 3.18 -32.71
N PHE A 446 4.97 3.71 -32.12
CA PHE A 446 5.41 3.37 -30.76
C PHE A 446 6.03 4.58 -30.03
N ALA A 447 6.14 4.49 -28.71
CA ALA A 447 7.06 5.31 -27.93
C ALA A 447 8.28 4.47 -27.53
N SER A 448 9.41 5.13 -27.22
CA SER A 448 10.53 4.43 -26.59
C SER A 448 11.25 5.23 -25.51
N GLU A 449 11.54 4.55 -24.41
CA GLU A 449 12.47 4.94 -23.36
C GLU A 449 13.79 4.18 -23.59
N SER A 450 14.93 4.87 -23.48
CA SER A 450 16.25 4.28 -23.78
C SER A 450 17.19 4.37 -22.57
N TYR A 451 17.77 3.23 -22.19
CA TYR A 451 18.67 3.10 -21.05
C TYR A 451 20.01 2.56 -21.51
N PHE A 452 21.09 3.31 -21.31
CA PHE A 452 22.44 2.94 -21.71
C PHE A 452 23.37 2.85 -20.50
N ASP A 453 24.21 1.82 -20.47
CA ASP A 453 25.24 1.58 -19.47
C ASP A 453 26.59 1.35 -20.16
N VAL A 454 27.47 2.34 -20.04
CA VAL A 454 28.82 2.34 -20.60
C VAL A 454 29.81 1.96 -19.51
N LEU A 455 30.44 0.80 -19.65
CA LEU A 455 31.54 0.37 -18.78
C LEU A 455 32.87 0.51 -19.51
N VAL A 456 33.61 1.57 -19.16
CA VAL A 456 34.95 1.83 -19.70
C VAL A 456 35.98 0.96 -18.97
N GLY A 457 36.51 -0.05 -19.66
CA GLY A 457 37.66 -0.83 -19.24
C GLY A 457 38.98 -0.07 -19.43
N ARG A 458 40.11 -0.78 -19.36
CA ARG A 458 41.43 -0.17 -19.61
C ARG A 458 41.70 -0.01 -21.12
N ASP A 459 41.31 -1.01 -21.89
CA ASP A 459 41.60 -1.23 -23.31
C ASP A 459 40.36 -1.59 -24.15
N GLN A 460 39.17 -1.56 -23.53
CA GLN A 460 37.88 -1.79 -24.18
C GLN A 460 36.77 -0.94 -23.53
N ILE A 461 35.66 -0.77 -24.24
CA ILE A 461 34.37 -0.34 -23.69
C ILE A 461 33.38 -1.48 -23.89
N ASP A 462 32.67 -1.85 -22.83
CA ASP A 462 31.45 -2.64 -22.92
C ASP A 462 30.24 -1.69 -22.86
N LEU A 463 29.35 -1.74 -23.86
CA LEU A 463 28.08 -1.01 -23.87
C LEU A 463 26.94 -2.01 -23.72
N SER A 464 26.13 -1.83 -22.69
CA SER A 464 24.83 -2.47 -22.54
C SER A 464 23.74 -1.44 -22.78
N GLY A 465 22.70 -1.81 -23.54
CA GLY A 465 21.52 -0.97 -23.69
C GLY A 465 20.21 -1.75 -23.54
N GLU A 466 19.19 -1.09 -23.03
CA GLU A 466 17.80 -1.55 -23.04
C GLU A 466 16.89 -0.48 -23.64
N PHE A 467 16.18 -0.84 -24.71
CA PHE A 467 15.08 -0.08 -25.27
C PHE A 467 13.76 -0.64 -24.72
N VAL A 468 12.99 0.18 -24.03
CA VAL A 468 11.58 -0.12 -23.76
C VAL A 468 10.80 0.35 -24.97
N VAL A 469 10.16 -0.55 -25.70
CA VAL A 469 9.34 -0.23 -26.89
C VAL A 469 7.89 -0.41 -26.54
N ILE A 470 7.11 0.68 -26.62
CA ILE A 470 5.70 0.75 -26.20
C ILE A 470 4.85 0.98 -27.46
N PRO A 471 4.20 -0.05 -28.03
CA PRO A 471 3.30 0.12 -29.17
C PRO A 471 2.14 1.08 -28.84
N LYS A 472 1.78 1.91 -29.81
CA LYS A 472 0.62 2.83 -29.76
C LYS A 472 -0.48 2.39 -30.72
N ASN A 473 -0.10 1.98 -31.94
CA ASN A 473 -1.01 1.42 -32.95
C ASN A 473 -0.23 0.39 -33.79
N GLY A 474 -0.91 -0.65 -34.27
CA GLY A 474 -0.33 -1.70 -35.11
C GLY A 474 0.63 -2.66 -34.38
N VAL A 475 1.09 -3.66 -35.13
CA VAL A 475 2.04 -4.69 -34.65
C VAL A 475 3.47 -4.26 -34.98
N VAL A 476 4.38 -4.35 -34.01
CA VAL A 476 5.82 -4.09 -34.22
C VAL A 476 6.48 -5.34 -34.82
N GLU A 477 6.52 -5.41 -36.16
CA GLU A 477 7.13 -6.52 -36.94
C GLU A 477 8.65 -6.33 -37.18
N THR A 478 9.12 -5.09 -37.28
CA THR A 478 10.55 -4.73 -37.45
C THR A 478 10.88 -3.43 -36.72
N LEU A 479 12.15 -3.26 -36.36
CA LEU A 479 12.68 -2.04 -35.75
C LEU A 479 14.03 -1.69 -36.39
N SER A 480 14.16 -0.48 -36.95
CA SER A 480 15.45 0.00 -37.44
C SER A 480 16.09 0.95 -36.43
N VAL A 481 17.39 0.76 -36.20
CA VAL A 481 18.20 1.51 -35.24
C VAL A 481 19.42 2.04 -35.98
N ILE A 482 19.60 3.35 -35.99
CA ILE A 482 20.80 4.00 -36.49
C ILE A 482 21.87 3.91 -35.41
N TRP A 483 23.00 3.31 -35.74
CA TRP A 483 24.20 3.32 -34.91
C TRP A 483 25.33 3.91 -35.75
N LYS A 484 25.52 5.21 -35.61
CA LYS A 484 26.52 5.96 -36.36
C LYS A 484 27.93 5.44 -36.09
N ASP A 485 28.79 5.44 -37.10
CA ASP A 485 30.22 5.12 -36.99
C ASP A 485 30.48 3.70 -36.42
N PHE A 486 29.51 2.77 -36.48
CA PHE A 486 29.61 1.44 -35.88
C PHE A 486 30.81 0.63 -36.40
N ASP A 487 30.93 0.52 -37.73
CA ASP A 487 32.03 -0.17 -38.41
C ASP A 487 33.37 0.56 -38.26
N THR A 488 33.36 1.91 -38.28
CA THR A 488 34.57 2.76 -38.29
C THR A 488 35.21 2.89 -36.91
N GLU A 489 34.42 2.87 -35.85
CA GLU A 489 34.88 2.81 -34.46
C GLU A 489 35.15 1.37 -34.00
N GLY A 490 34.88 0.34 -34.81
CA GLY A 490 35.20 -1.05 -34.50
C GLY A 490 34.35 -1.66 -33.38
N TRP A 491 33.03 -1.47 -33.44
CA TRP A 491 32.08 -2.11 -32.52
C TRP A 491 31.76 -3.56 -32.92
N GLU A 492 31.77 -4.46 -31.94
CA GLU A 492 31.31 -5.84 -32.05
C GLU A 492 29.98 -6.00 -31.29
N LEU A 493 28.89 -6.24 -32.02
CA LEU A 493 27.57 -6.53 -31.43
C LEU A 493 27.48 -8.02 -31.06
N SER A 494 27.37 -8.32 -29.77
CA SER A 494 27.49 -9.70 -29.25
C SER A 494 26.14 -10.42 -29.05
N THR A 495 25.07 -9.70 -28.72
CA THR A 495 23.71 -10.25 -28.69
C THR A 495 22.65 -9.14 -28.74
N VAL A 496 21.46 -9.49 -29.22
CA VAL A 496 20.23 -8.71 -29.10
C VAL A 496 19.10 -9.65 -28.68
N THR A 497 18.35 -9.32 -27.63
CA THR A 497 17.27 -10.17 -27.09
C THR A 497 16.02 -9.38 -26.72
N SER A 498 14.84 -10.01 -26.78
CA SER A 498 13.62 -9.54 -26.09
C SER A 498 13.35 -10.47 -24.92
N GLY A 499 13.63 -10.00 -23.70
CA GLY A 499 13.75 -10.89 -22.54
C GLY A 499 14.85 -11.93 -22.75
N ASP A 500 14.49 -13.22 -22.69
CA ASP A 500 15.39 -14.36 -22.91
C ASP A 500 15.41 -14.85 -24.39
N ILE A 501 14.61 -14.26 -25.28
CA ILE A 501 14.49 -14.67 -26.69
C ILE A 501 15.51 -13.88 -27.54
N PRO A 502 16.46 -14.52 -28.24
CA PRO A 502 17.32 -13.83 -29.19
C PRO A 502 16.52 -13.32 -30.39
N LEU A 503 16.84 -12.12 -30.88
CA LEU A 503 16.24 -11.54 -32.08
C LEU A 503 17.20 -11.63 -33.26
N ASP A 504 16.67 -11.80 -34.47
CA ASP A 504 17.45 -11.76 -35.69
C ASP A 504 17.79 -10.31 -36.05
N VAL A 505 19.05 -10.08 -36.41
CA VAL A 505 19.60 -8.73 -36.65
C VAL A 505 20.35 -8.71 -37.97
N THR A 506 20.07 -7.68 -38.77
CA THR A 506 20.74 -7.43 -40.06
C THR A 506 21.18 -5.98 -40.15
N PHE A 507 22.16 -5.70 -41.02
CA PHE A 507 22.58 -4.34 -41.35
C PHE A 507 22.14 -4.02 -42.77
N GLU A 508 21.30 -3.00 -42.96
CA GLU A 508 20.95 -2.48 -44.29
C GLU A 508 22.04 -1.55 -44.85
N LYS A 509 22.76 -0.89 -43.93
CA LYS A 509 23.92 -0.01 -44.16
C LYS A 509 24.87 -0.17 -42.97
N SER A 510 26.13 0.26 -43.10
CA SER A 510 27.12 0.30 -42.00
C SER A 510 26.55 0.87 -40.70
N ASP A 511 25.77 1.95 -40.82
CA ASP A 511 25.23 2.72 -39.70
C ASP A 511 23.75 2.39 -39.40
N GLN A 512 23.14 1.41 -40.07
CA GLN A 512 21.70 1.13 -39.95
C GLN A 512 21.42 -0.35 -39.70
N LEU A 513 21.16 -0.64 -38.43
CA LEU A 513 20.67 -1.91 -37.93
C LEU A 513 19.18 -2.08 -38.25
N VAL A 514 18.76 -3.30 -38.54
CA VAL A 514 17.35 -3.74 -38.61
C VAL A 514 17.20 -5.01 -37.78
N ILE A 515 16.36 -4.89 -36.73
CA ILE A 515 16.00 -5.96 -35.81
C ILE A 515 14.66 -6.51 -36.28
N SER A 516 14.63 -7.80 -36.63
CA SER A 516 13.42 -8.54 -37.00
C SER A 516 12.76 -9.13 -35.76
N THR A 517 11.44 -9.10 -35.70
CA THR A 517 10.69 -9.51 -34.50
C THR A 517 9.60 -10.55 -34.85
N PRO A 518 9.09 -11.30 -33.86
CA PRO A 518 7.91 -12.17 -34.06
C PRO A 518 6.57 -11.41 -34.14
N GLY A 519 6.58 -10.07 -34.08
CA GLY A 519 5.39 -9.24 -33.92
C GLY A 519 4.89 -9.15 -32.46
N TRP A 520 4.57 -7.94 -32.00
CA TRP A 520 3.89 -7.72 -30.72
C TRP A 520 3.01 -6.46 -30.70
N GLU A 521 2.00 -6.45 -29.82
CA GLU A 521 1.11 -5.30 -29.52
C GLU A 521 1.32 -4.74 -28.10
N THR A 522 2.09 -5.40 -27.24
CA THR A 522 2.34 -5.01 -25.83
C THR A 522 3.73 -4.41 -25.62
N PRO A 523 3.99 -3.67 -24.53
CA PRO A 523 5.32 -3.15 -24.21
C PRO A 523 6.38 -4.27 -24.10
N GLN A 524 7.52 -4.11 -24.77
CA GLN A 524 8.63 -5.05 -24.76
C GLN A 524 9.95 -4.38 -24.38
N LYS A 525 10.86 -5.16 -23.79
CA LYS A 525 12.22 -4.73 -23.39
C LYS A 525 13.26 -5.43 -24.26
N ILE A 526 13.81 -4.68 -25.21
CA ILE A 526 14.85 -5.14 -26.13
C ILE A 526 16.20 -4.78 -25.53
N ARG A 527 17.05 -5.77 -25.33
CA ARG A 527 18.41 -5.61 -24.81
C ARG A 527 19.42 -5.84 -25.89
N PHE A 528 20.54 -5.11 -25.84
CA PHE A 528 21.71 -5.40 -26.66
C PHE A 528 22.99 -5.26 -25.83
N LEU A 529 24.01 -6.03 -26.20
CA LEU A 529 25.36 -5.96 -25.64
C LEU A 529 26.37 -5.83 -26.77
N ALA A 530 27.19 -4.78 -26.73
CA ALA A 530 28.26 -4.55 -27.70
C ALA A 530 29.58 -4.23 -26.98
N ARG A 531 30.68 -4.42 -27.70
CA ARG A 531 32.03 -4.07 -27.24
C ARG A 531 32.76 -3.27 -28.30
N ARG A 532 33.48 -2.22 -27.90
CA ARG A 532 34.51 -1.58 -28.72
C ARG A 532 35.87 -1.82 -28.08
N LYS A 533 36.88 -2.15 -28.88
CA LYS A 533 38.27 -2.14 -28.41
C LYS A 533 38.85 -0.72 -28.55
N LEU A 534 39.62 -0.26 -27.57
CA LEU A 534 40.33 1.02 -27.65
C LEU A 534 41.67 0.84 -28.38
N ASP A 535 42.04 1.82 -29.22
CA ASP A 535 43.33 1.85 -29.92
C ASP A 535 44.52 1.97 -28.96
N ARG A 536 44.29 2.65 -27.83
CA ARG A 536 45.26 2.92 -26.75
C ARG A 536 44.57 2.78 -25.39
N PRO A 537 45.34 2.58 -24.29
CA PRO A 537 44.76 2.49 -22.96
C PRO A 537 44.17 3.84 -22.49
N VAL A 538 43.18 3.80 -21.62
CA VAL A 538 42.54 5.00 -21.02
C VAL A 538 43.54 5.99 -20.39
N GLU A 539 44.66 5.49 -19.87
CA GLU A 539 45.74 6.34 -19.35
C GLU A 539 46.26 7.35 -20.39
N GLU A 540 46.44 6.94 -21.65
CA GLU A 540 46.97 7.82 -22.70
C GLU A 540 45.97 8.90 -23.13
N TYR A 541 44.66 8.62 -23.08
CA TYR A 541 43.64 9.64 -23.35
C TYR A 541 43.66 10.75 -22.29
N LEU A 542 43.85 10.38 -21.01
CA LEU A 542 44.01 11.35 -19.92
C LEU A 542 45.31 12.17 -20.03
N GLU A 543 46.44 11.52 -20.33
CA GLU A 543 47.74 12.21 -20.43
C GLU A 543 47.81 13.24 -21.57
N ASN A 544 46.98 13.07 -22.62
CA ASN A 544 46.89 13.99 -23.76
C ASN A 544 45.66 14.94 -23.70
N ASP A 545 44.82 14.86 -22.65
CA ASP A 545 43.50 15.52 -22.53
C ASP A 545 42.59 15.28 -23.77
N GLU A 546 42.67 14.08 -24.35
CA GLU A 546 41.89 13.68 -25.51
C GLU A 546 40.48 13.21 -25.11
N HIS A 547 39.48 13.60 -25.91
CA HIS A 547 38.11 13.14 -25.76
C HIS A 547 37.86 11.87 -26.58
N LEU A 548 37.18 10.90 -25.98
CA LEU A 548 36.83 9.63 -26.60
C LEU A 548 35.38 9.67 -27.08
N ASN A 549 35.17 9.62 -28.40
CA ASN A 549 33.83 9.60 -28.97
C ASN A 549 33.08 8.30 -28.63
N LEU A 550 31.77 8.41 -28.47
CA LEU A 550 30.83 7.35 -28.14
C LEU A 550 29.56 7.60 -28.95
N PRO A 551 29.43 7.04 -30.16
CA PRO A 551 28.14 6.98 -30.84
C PRO A 551 27.20 6.07 -30.07
N LEU A 552 25.97 6.54 -29.81
CA LEU A 552 24.93 5.75 -29.16
C LEU A 552 23.87 5.36 -30.20
N PRO A 553 23.36 4.11 -30.15
CA PRO A 553 22.31 3.67 -31.06
C PRO A 553 20.97 4.36 -30.74
N VAL A 554 20.35 4.95 -31.75
CA VAL A 554 19.04 5.62 -31.68
C VAL A 554 18.11 5.00 -32.73
N PHE A 555 16.80 4.92 -32.50
CA PHE A 555 15.89 4.43 -33.54
C PHE A 555 15.99 5.28 -34.83
N ALA A 556 15.83 4.65 -35.98
CA ALA A 556 15.70 5.38 -37.23
C ALA A 556 14.44 6.26 -37.17
N ALA A 557 14.54 7.52 -37.60
CA ALA A 557 13.45 8.50 -37.54
C ALA A 557 12.36 8.26 -38.62
N THR A 558 11.89 7.02 -38.77
CA THR A 558 10.80 6.61 -39.68
C THR A 558 9.43 6.99 -39.10
N ALA A 559 9.20 8.30 -38.93
CA ALA A 559 7.95 9.00 -38.56
C ALA A 559 7.20 8.59 -37.27
N ASN A 560 7.52 7.45 -36.68
CA ASN A 560 6.58 6.66 -35.88
C ASN A 560 7.02 6.39 -34.44
N ALA A 561 8.23 6.82 -34.06
CA ALA A 561 8.81 6.68 -32.73
C ALA A 561 8.77 8.02 -31.97
N GLU A 562 8.08 8.05 -30.83
CA GLU A 562 8.16 9.17 -29.89
C GLU A 562 9.19 8.86 -28.79
N TYR A 563 10.25 9.67 -28.71
CA TYR A 563 11.31 9.51 -27.71
C TYR A 563 10.90 10.11 -26.37
N GLN A 564 11.19 9.39 -25.29
CA GLN A 564 11.23 9.94 -23.93
C GLN A 564 12.69 10.08 -23.46
N ASP A 565 12.89 10.67 -22.26
CA ASP A 565 14.21 10.95 -21.68
C ASP A 565 15.16 9.74 -21.78
N GLN A 566 16.29 9.91 -22.46
CA GLN A 566 17.33 8.87 -22.50
C GLN A 566 18.18 8.97 -21.24
N ILE A 567 18.39 7.84 -20.54
CA ILE A 567 19.25 7.79 -19.36
C ILE A 567 20.55 7.06 -19.69
N LEU A 568 21.66 7.78 -19.56
CA LEU A 568 23.01 7.26 -19.76
C LEU A 568 23.72 7.13 -18.41
N ARG A 569 24.19 5.93 -18.08
CA ARG A 569 25.21 5.70 -17.04
C ARG A 569 26.57 5.54 -17.70
N ILE A 570 27.58 6.23 -17.16
CA ILE A 570 28.98 5.99 -17.50
C ILE A 570 29.70 5.55 -16.22
N ALA A 571 30.42 4.43 -16.29
CA ALA A 571 31.25 3.91 -15.22
C ALA A 571 32.59 3.42 -15.78
N THR A 572 33.61 3.26 -14.92
CA THR A 572 34.87 2.64 -15.29
C THR A 572 35.29 1.55 -14.31
N THR A 573 36.01 0.54 -14.81
CA THR A 573 36.67 -0.47 -13.96
C THR A 573 38.04 -0.02 -13.44
N VAL A 574 38.59 1.11 -13.92
CA VAL A 574 39.90 1.62 -13.54
C VAL A 574 39.75 2.65 -12.41
N PRO A 575 40.04 2.30 -11.14
CA PRO A 575 39.59 3.09 -9.98
C PRO A 575 40.30 4.45 -9.81
N GLN A 576 41.42 4.67 -10.50
CA GLN A 576 42.20 5.91 -10.44
C GLN A 576 41.60 7.03 -11.31
N TYR A 577 40.60 6.72 -12.13
CA TYR A 577 40.01 7.65 -13.11
C TYR A 577 38.49 7.69 -13.00
N ALA A 578 37.90 8.80 -13.45
CA ALA A 578 36.48 8.93 -13.72
C ALA A 578 36.29 9.15 -15.23
N ALA A 579 35.15 8.70 -15.74
CA ALA A 579 34.72 8.91 -17.12
C ALA A 579 33.46 9.79 -17.10
N LEU A 580 33.55 10.98 -17.67
CA LEU A 580 32.51 12.02 -17.65
C LEU A 580 32.12 12.39 -19.08
N LEU A 581 30.94 12.97 -19.29
CA LEU A 581 30.64 13.62 -20.57
C LEU A 581 31.47 14.91 -20.70
N ALA A 582 32.09 15.12 -21.85
CA ALA A 582 32.99 16.25 -22.10
C ALA A 582 32.29 17.60 -22.28
N MET A 583 30.95 17.62 -22.39
CA MET A 583 30.17 18.81 -22.78
C MET A 583 29.39 19.41 -21.62
N ASN A 584 29.65 20.69 -21.34
CA ASN A 584 28.87 21.50 -20.40
C ASN A 584 27.44 21.72 -20.94
N GLY A 585 26.45 21.14 -20.27
CA GLY A 585 25.03 21.34 -20.60
C GLY A 585 24.10 20.25 -20.09
N PHE A 586 24.59 19.00 -20.03
CA PHE A 586 23.80 17.88 -19.50
C PHE A 586 23.60 17.99 -17.99
N ARG A 587 22.37 17.68 -17.55
CA ARG A 587 22.05 17.62 -16.12
C ARG A 587 22.52 16.28 -15.56
N GLU A 588 23.66 16.30 -14.89
CA GLU A 588 24.04 15.18 -14.02
C GLU A 588 22.93 14.95 -12.98
N LEU A 589 22.51 13.70 -12.84
CA LEU A 589 21.49 13.29 -11.89
C LEU A 589 22.16 12.98 -10.54
N GLU A 590 21.62 13.53 -9.46
CA GLU A 590 22.04 13.18 -8.10
C GLU A 590 22.05 11.65 -7.94
N LYS A 591 23.14 11.11 -7.37
CA LYS A 591 23.45 9.67 -7.38
C LYS A 591 22.32 8.80 -6.81
N GLU A 592 21.56 9.31 -5.85
CA GLU A 592 20.38 8.66 -5.29
C GLU A 592 19.19 8.66 -6.27
N ARG A 593 18.93 9.79 -6.93
CA ARG A 593 17.84 10.00 -7.89
C ARG A 593 18.06 9.24 -9.21
N GLY A 594 19.28 9.19 -9.71
CA GLY A 594 19.66 8.34 -10.84
C GLY A 594 19.49 6.84 -10.51
N ALA A 595 19.91 6.43 -9.31
CA ALA A 595 19.69 5.07 -8.82
C ALA A 595 18.21 4.75 -8.53
N GLU A 596 17.38 5.73 -8.19
CA GLU A 596 15.93 5.58 -8.01
C GLU A 596 15.21 5.36 -9.35
N LEU A 597 15.51 6.19 -10.36
CA LEU A 597 15.00 6.02 -11.73
C LEU A 597 15.41 4.67 -12.33
N ALA A 598 16.64 4.20 -12.07
CA ALA A 598 17.10 2.89 -12.50
C ALA A 598 16.41 1.72 -11.78
N LYS A 599 16.11 1.86 -10.47
CA LYS A 599 15.38 0.83 -9.69
C LYS A 599 13.97 0.57 -10.21
N SER A 600 13.30 1.58 -10.78
CA SER A 600 11.99 1.40 -11.43
C SER A 600 12.04 0.59 -12.73
N GLN A 601 13.22 0.40 -13.35
CA GLN A 601 13.33 -0.09 -14.73
C GLN A 601 14.09 -1.41 -14.91
N LEU A 602 15.15 -1.68 -14.14
CA LEU A 602 16.15 -2.70 -14.52
C LEU A 602 16.59 -3.65 -13.38
N PHE A 603 16.38 -4.96 -13.61
CA PHE A 603 16.99 -6.06 -12.87
C PHE A 603 18.44 -6.29 -13.32
N PHE A 604 19.39 -5.52 -12.79
CA PHE A 604 20.81 -5.88 -12.90
C PHE A 604 21.20 -6.88 -11.80
N ARG A 605 21.57 -8.11 -12.20
CA ARG A 605 22.12 -9.12 -11.28
C ARG A 605 23.44 -8.63 -10.66
N ASN A 606 23.71 -9.11 -9.45
CA ASN A 606 24.92 -8.83 -8.68
C ASN A 606 26.22 -9.23 -9.42
N ALA A 607 26.78 -8.34 -10.23
CA ALA A 607 28.22 -8.34 -10.51
C ALA A 607 28.94 -7.82 -9.25
N GLY A 608 29.88 -8.61 -8.72
CA GLY A 608 30.42 -8.45 -7.36
C GLY A 608 31.43 -7.32 -7.15
N THR A 609 31.16 -6.10 -7.62
CA THR A 609 31.96 -4.90 -7.32
C THR A 609 31.09 -3.64 -7.34
N ARG A 610 31.22 -2.77 -6.33
CA ARG A 610 30.71 -1.39 -6.45
C ARG A 610 31.60 -0.64 -7.44
N LEU A 611 31.12 -0.44 -8.67
CA LEU A 611 31.68 0.55 -9.60
C LEU A 611 31.40 1.94 -9.00
N GLN A 612 32.40 2.55 -8.35
CA GLN A 612 32.16 3.72 -7.49
C GLN A 612 32.09 5.03 -8.30
N ASN A 613 32.93 5.13 -9.33
CA ASN A 613 33.03 6.26 -10.25
C ASN A 613 32.00 6.08 -11.38
N ALA A 614 30.72 6.02 -10.99
CA ALA A 614 29.58 5.87 -11.88
C ALA A 614 28.71 7.13 -11.85
N HIS A 615 28.63 7.79 -13.01
CA HIS A 615 27.92 9.04 -13.24
C HIS A 615 26.66 8.81 -14.08
N TRP A 616 25.62 9.60 -13.84
CA TRP A 616 24.29 9.44 -14.43
C TRP A 616 23.86 10.73 -15.12
N PHE A 617 23.46 10.64 -16.38
CA PHE A 617 23.07 11.77 -17.21
C PHE A 617 21.69 11.55 -17.81
N ALA A 618 20.82 12.56 -17.70
CA ALA A 618 19.61 12.64 -18.50
C ALA A 618 19.92 13.39 -19.80
N LEU A 619 19.69 12.77 -20.95
CA LEU A 619 19.92 13.37 -22.27
C LEU A 619 18.58 13.82 -22.84
N GLN A 620 18.43 15.14 -23.05
CA GLN A 620 17.20 15.73 -23.60
C GLN A 620 17.21 15.84 -25.13
N GLU A 621 18.36 15.64 -25.78
CA GLU A 621 18.53 15.74 -27.23
C GLU A 621 19.27 14.53 -27.81
N SER A 622 18.73 14.06 -28.94
CA SER A 622 19.28 12.98 -29.76
C SER A 622 20.36 13.49 -30.72
N GLU A 623 21.49 13.94 -30.19
CA GLU A 623 22.72 13.98 -31.00
C GLU A 623 23.34 12.58 -31.02
N GLU A 624 23.67 12.11 -32.23
CA GLU A 624 24.08 10.73 -32.53
C GLU A 624 25.41 10.32 -31.87
N THR A 625 26.26 11.30 -31.57
CA THR A 625 27.62 11.10 -31.03
C THR A 625 27.80 11.89 -29.74
N ARG A 626 28.25 11.21 -28.69
CA ARG A 626 28.65 11.80 -27.40
C ARG A 626 30.17 11.74 -27.29
N SER A 627 30.79 12.54 -26.43
CA SER A 627 32.23 12.47 -26.17
C SER A 627 32.51 12.36 -24.68
N ILE A 628 33.39 11.42 -24.31
CA ILE A 628 33.82 11.14 -22.94
C ILE A 628 35.14 11.87 -22.68
N ARG A 629 35.27 12.53 -21.53
CA ARG A 629 36.53 13.00 -20.96
C ARG A 629 36.90 12.14 -19.77
N PHE A 630 38.20 11.89 -19.60
CA PHE A 630 38.73 11.23 -18.40
C PHE A 630 39.27 12.26 -17.42
N GLU A 631 39.06 12.02 -16.12
CA GLU A 631 39.63 12.86 -15.06
C GLU A 631 40.32 12.02 -13.99
N LYS A 632 41.40 12.55 -13.39
CA LYS A 632 42.17 11.84 -12.36
C LYS A 632 41.50 11.95 -11.00
N VAL A 633 40.98 10.82 -10.53
CA VAL A 633 40.36 10.72 -9.22
C VAL A 633 41.44 10.67 -8.16
N HIS A 634 41.23 11.40 -7.06
CA HIS A 634 42.13 11.44 -5.93
C HIS A 634 41.56 10.59 -4.79
N GLN A 635 42.43 9.83 -4.12
CA GLN A 635 42.08 9.16 -2.87
C GLN A 635 41.76 10.23 -1.83
N LEU A 636 40.56 10.19 -1.25
CA LEU A 636 40.18 11.08 -0.16
C LEU A 636 40.26 10.30 1.15
N SER A 637 41.01 10.82 2.13
CA SER A 637 41.20 10.15 3.42
C SER A 637 41.05 11.11 4.60
N VAL A 638 39.92 11.01 5.29
CA VAL A 638 39.71 11.71 6.57
C VAL A 638 40.11 10.76 7.69
N CYS A 639 40.85 11.24 8.69
CA CYS A 639 41.11 10.46 9.89
C CYS A 639 41.02 11.30 11.17
N GLN A 640 40.27 10.81 12.15
CA GLN A 640 40.23 11.33 13.50
C GLN A 640 41.20 10.55 14.38
N GLU A 641 41.96 11.26 15.22
CA GLU A 641 42.90 10.69 16.19
C GLU A 641 42.43 11.04 17.61
N SER A 642 42.09 10.01 18.39
CA SER A 642 41.80 10.15 19.82
C SER A 642 42.91 9.47 20.63
N ILE A 643 43.60 10.24 21.47
CA ILE A 643 44.66 9.78 22.37
C ILE A 643 44.03 9.54 23.74
N ILE A 644 43.87 8.27 24.14
CA ILE A 644 43.12 7.89 25.34
C ILE A 644 44.09 7.41 26.42
N LEU A 645 44.12 8.11 27.56
CA LEU A 645 44.93 7.73 28.73
C LEU A 645 44.09 6.81 29.62
N THR A 646 44.30 5.49 29.51
CA THR A 646 43.36 4.49 30.04
C THR A 646 43.70 4.01 31.46
N GLN A 647 44.98 3.76 31.76
CA GLN A 647 45.40 3.23 33.07
C GLN A 647 46.78 3.77 33.47
N ILE A 648 46.95 4.06 34.76
CA ILE A 648 48.26 4.27 35.40
C ILE A 648 48.47 3.12 36.38
N ASP A 649 49.61 2.42 36.26
CA ASP A 649 50.09 1.50 37.28
C ASP A 649 51.18 2.19 38.11
N THR A 650 50.85 2.45 39.38
CA THR A 650 51.75 3.09 40.35
C THR A 650 52.81 2.14 40.90
N GLY A 651 52.63 0.82 40.76
CA GLY A 651 53.60 -0.20 41.17
C GLY A 651 54.70 -0.46 40.14
N SER A 652 54.39 -0.34 38.85
CA SER A 652 55.36 -0.49 37.75
C SER A 652 55.75 0.83 37.06
N GLN A 653 55.24 1.98 37.54
CA GLN A 653 55.54 3.33 37.06
C GLN A 653 55.29 3.54 35.55
N VAL A 654 54.15 3.05 35.04
CA VAL A 654 53.78 3.18 33.62
C VAL A 654 52.36 3.71 33.41
N LEU A 655 52.22 4.48 32.32
CA LEU A 655 50.96 4.97 31.76
C LEU A 655 50.63 4.17 30.49
N THR A 656 49.44 3.56 30.46
CA THR A 656 48.87 2.96 29.25
C THR A 656 48.16 4.03 28.43
N ILE A 657 48.57 4.16 27.17
CA ILE A 657 48.01 5.07 26.16
C ILE A 657 47.42 4.25 25.03
N ASP A 658 46.20 4.57 24.63
CA ASP A 658 45.51 3.97 23.50
C ASP A 658 45.21 5.04 22.45
N TYR A 659 45.88 4.97 21.30
CA TYR A 659 45.58 5.77 20.12
C TYR A 659 44.47 5.08 19.33
N LEU A 660 43.39 5.80 19.03
CA LEU A 660 42.34 5.34 18.14
C LEU A 660 42.37 6.17 16.86
N PHE A 661 42.69 5.51 15.74
CA PHE A 661 42.65 6.08 14.40
C PHE A 661 41.38 5.59 13.70
N GLU A 662 40.45 6.51 13.45
CA GLU A 662 39.24 6.24 12.67
C GLU A 662 39.41 6.84 11.27
N PHE A 663 39.65 5.99 10.27
CA PHE A 663 39.81 6.38 8.87
C PHE A 663 38.48 6.23 8.12
N LEU A 664 38.15 7.23 7.31
CA LEU A 664 37.16 7.14 6.24
C LEU A 664 37.91 7.27 4.90
N VAL A 665 38.00 6.17 4.16
CA VAL A 665 38.69 6.11 2.86
C VAL A 665 37.66 6.11 1.74
N GLU A 666 37.76 7.09 0.83
CA GLU A 666 36.82 7.25 -0.28
C GLU A 666 37.55 7.31 -1.64
N ASN A 667 36.77 7.07 -2.71
CA ASN A 667 37.17 6.99 -4.11
C ASN A 667 38.13 5.83 -4.47
N ILE A 668 39.32 5.79 -3.87
CA ILE A 668 40.38 4.82 -4.17
C ILE A 668 40.65 3.98 -2.91
N PRO A 669 40.69 2.64 -3.01
CA PRO A 669 40.90 1.79 -1.84
C PRO A 669 42.35 1.87 -1.33
N ALA A 670 42.52 1.94 -0.01
CA ALA A 670 43.83 1.91 0.63
C ALA A 670 44.41 0.49 0.62
N GLU A 671 45.55 0.32 -0.06
CA GLU A 671 46.31 -0.95 -0.08
C GLU A 671 47.28 -1.09 1.10
N GLU A 672 47.71 0.03 1.70
CA GLU A 672 48.53 0.04 2.90
C GLU A 672 48.22 1.24 3.80
N PHE A 673 48.33 1.03 5.11
CA PHE A 673 48.29 2.07 6.13
C PHE A 673 49.68 2.13 6.78
N ARG A 674 50.26 3.32 6.88
CA ARG A 674 51.58 3.52 7.52
C ARG A 674 51.44 4.36 8.78
N PHE A 675 52.20 3.99 9.79
CA PHE A 675 52.28 4.68 11.07
C PHE A 675 53.75 4.98 11.37
N GLN A 676 54.11 6.25 11.45
CA GLN A 676 55.49 6.70 11.70
C GLN A 676 55.59 7.32 13.08
N MET A 677 56.27 6.61 13.99
CA MET A 677 56.44 7.02 15.39
C MET A 677 57.85 7.57 15.62
N LYS A 678 57.95 8.75 16.23
CA LYS A 678 59.23 9.33 16.71
C LYS A 678 59.53 8.78 18.11
N VAL A 679 60.68 8.16 18.32
CA VAL A 679 61.09 7.66 19.64
C VAL A 679 62.00 8.68 20.33
N PRO A 680 61.68 9.14 21.56
CA PRO A 680 62.54 10.02 22.35
C PRO A 680 63.92 9.39 22.64
N GLN A 681 64.96 10.22 22.79
CA GLN A 681 66.29 9.72 23.14
C GLN A 681 66.33 9.28 24.62
N GLY A 682 66.74 8.04 24.85
CA GLY A 682 66.90 7.43 26.19
C GLY A 682 65.95 6.26 26.46
N GLU A 683 64.84 6.14 25.73
CA GLU A 683 63.78 5.15 26.00
C GLU A 683 63.93 3.89 25.14
N THR A 684 64.36 2.79 25.75
CA THR A 684 64.80 1.57 25.01
C THR A 684 63.68 0.64 24.53
N ALA A 685 62.41 0.89 24.89
CA ALA A 685 61.36 -0.15 24.85
C ALA A 685 59.93 0.30 24.47
N LEU A 686 59.70 1.48 23.87
CA LEU A 686 58.38 1.84 23.35
C LEU A 686 58.03 0.99 22.11
N ILE A 687 57.16 0.00 22.27
CA ILE A 687 56.68 -0.89 21.20
C ILE A 687 55.14 -0.85 21.15
N PRO A 688 54.51 -0.11 20.22
CA PRO A 688 53.06 -0.17 20.01
C PRO A 688 52.55 -1.56 19.64
N GLU A 689 51.48 -1.99 20.31
CA GLU A 689 50.66 -3.12 19.88
C GLU A 689 49.43 -2.62 19.11
N PHE A 690 49.42 -2.85 17.80
CA PHE A 690 48.31 -2.49 16.92
C PHE A 690 47.22 -3.56 16.92
N ARG A 691 45.96 -3.14 16.93
CA ARG A 691 44.75 -3.97 16.97
C ARG A 691 43.66 -3.40 16.06
N ASP A 692 42.79 -4.27 15.54
CA ASP A 692 41.62 -3.85 14.75
C ASP A 692 40.40 -3.53 15.63
N ALA A 693 39.30 -3.10 14.99
CA ALA A 693 38.01 -2.84 15.62
C ALA A 693 37.40 -4.03 16.40
N THR A 694 37.86 -5.26 16.14
CA THR A 694 37.47 -6.48 16.89
C THR A 694 38.44 -6.80 18.04
N ASN A 695 39.35 -5.87 18.35
CA ASN A 695 40.43 -5.97 19.33
C ASN A 695 41.49 -7.05 19.01
N LYS A 696 41.49 -7.60 17.79
CA LYS A 696 42.43 -8.62 17.33
C LYS A 696 43.76 -7.97 16.93
N LYS A 697 44.87 -8.57 17.36
CA LYS A 697 46.23 -8.08 17.06
C LYS A 697 46.50 -8.08 15.55
N LEU A 698 47.00 -6.96 15.06
CA LEU A 698 47.44 -6.78 13.68
C LEU A 698 48.92 -7.19 13.53
N ASN A 699 49.25 -7.82 12.39
CA ASN A 699 50.63 -8.11 11.99
C ASN A 699 51.11 -6.97 11.08
N LEU A 700 52.06 -6.16 11.56
CA LEU A 700 52.66 -5.06 10.80
C LEU A 700 54.13 -5.35 10.48
N THR A 701 54.60 -4.84 9.34
CA THR A 701 56.03 -4.83 9.03
C THR A 701 56.66 -3.58 9.66
N SER A 702 57.59 -3.74 10.59
CA SER A 702 58.33 -2.62 11.18
C SER A 702 59.66 -2.38 10.46
N ARG A 703 60.05 -1.11 10.33
CA ARG A 703 61.31 -0.66 9.73
C ARG A 703 61.89 0.47 10.58
N ASN A 704 63.16 0.32 10.98
CA ASN A 704 63.93 1.43 11.53
C ASN A 704 64.39 2.33 10.37
N ARG A 705 64.29 3.65 10.53
CA ARG A 705 64.87 4.61 9.58
C ARG A 705 65.65 5.68 10.33
N GLU A 706 66.92 5.83 10.00
CA GLU A 706 67.73 6.97 10.39
C GLU A 706 67.39 8.18 9.50
N ALA A 707 67.38 9.38 10.07
CA ALA A 707 67.09 10.60 9.33
C ALA A 707 68.26 10.94 8.39
N SER A 708 67.97 11.07 7.08
CA SER A 708 68.98 11.43 6.09
C SER A 708 69.37 12.92 6.21
N PRO A 709 70.67 13.28 6.21
CA PRO A 709 71.10 14.67 6.36
C PRO A 709 70.94 15.47 5.05
N GLY A 710 70.13 16.52 5.09
CA GLY A 710 69.94 17.49 4.00
C GLY A 710 68.59 18.21 4.12
N SER A 711 68.48 19.53 3.98
CA SER A 711 69.51 20.55 3.71
C SER A 711 69.09 21.93 4.24
N THR A 712 70.01 22.92 4.16
CA THR A 712 69.95 24.27 4.77
C THR A 712 70.20 24.33 6.29
N GLU A 713 70.78 25.44 6.73
CA GLU A 713 71.49 25.57 8.01
C GLU A 713 70.71 26.43 9.01
N THR A 714 70.48 25.93 10.23
CA THR A 714 70.78 26.57 11.55
C THR A 714 69.98 25.94 12.69
N ALA A 715 70.32 24.71 13.10
CA ALA A 715 70.06 24.18 14.44
C ALA A 715 70.99 22.97 14.70
N ALA A 716 71.49 22.81 15.92
CA ALA A 716 72.37 21.69 16.27
C ALA A 716 71.59 20.54 16.94
N SER A 717 72.07 19.30 16.71
CA SER A 717 71.74 18.08 17.45
C SER A 717 70.26 17.81 17.77
N ASN A 718 69.54 17.13 16.86
CA ASN A 718 68.35 16.35 17.27
C ASN A 718 68.02 15.19 16.29
N SER A 719 68.81 14.12 16.32
CA SER A 719 68.55 12.89 15.55
C SER A 719 67.73 11.89 16.37
N GLY A 720 66.41 12.01 16.32
CA GLY A 720 65.48 11.02 16.88
C GLY A 720 65.39 9.75 16.01
N ARG A 721 65.10 8.60 16.63
CA ARG A 721 64.89 7.32 15.90
C ARG A 721 63.45 7.25 15.41
N ILE A 722 63.24 7.05 14.12
CA ILE A 722 61.90 6.87 13.53
C ILE A 722 61.62 5.38 13.34
N LEU A 723 60.47 4.93 13.85
CA LEU A 723 59.91 3.61 13.62
C LEU A 723 58.74 3.72 12.64
N GLU A 724 58.90 3.15 11.44
CA GLU A 724 57.83 3.04 10.45
C GLU A 724 57.18 1.66 10.57
N TYR A 725 55.88 1.62 10.84
CA TYR A 725 55.05 0.41 10.86
C TYR A 725 54.11 0.44 9.66
N VAL A 726 54.15 -0.61 8.83
CA VAL A 726 53.29 -0.74 7.65
C VAL A 726 52.31 -1.89 7.86
N TYR A 727 51.01 -1.57 7.83
CA TYR A 727 49.92 -2.54 7.77
C TYR A 727 49.42 -2.69 6.33
N ARG A 728 49.27 -3.93 5.88
CA ARG A 728 48.65 -4.27 4.58
C ARG A 728 47.45 -5.19 4.83
N PRO A 729 46.21 -4.71 4.64
CA PRO A 729 45.02 -5.54 4.80
C PRO A 729 44.95 -6.63 3.71
N LEU A 730 44.28 -7.74 4.00
CA LEU A 730 44.13 -8.89 3.07
C LEU A 730 43.31 -8.57 1.81
N LYS A 731 42.61 -7.43 1.81
CA LYS A 731 41.94 -6.81 0.65
C LYS A 731 42.10 -5.29 0.79
N PRO A 732 42.28 -4.53 -0.30
CA PRO A 732 42.28 -3.06 -0.26
C PRO A 732 41.00 -2.51 0.40
N VAL A 733 41.14 -1.45 1.20
CA VAL A 733 40.11 -0.96 2.14
C VAL A 733 39.42 0.30 1.62
N LEU A 734 38.10 0.33 1.66
CA LEU A 734 37.26 1.40 1.10
C LEU A 734 35.99 1.55 1.95
N GLY A 735 35.73 2.76 2.46
CA GLY A 735 34.82 3.02 3.58
C GLY A 735 35.56 3.17 4.92
N GLU A 736 34.86 2.90 6.02
CA GLU A 736 35.39 3.03 7.39
C GLU A 736 36.42 1.95 7.76
N MET A 737 37.48 2.34 8.46
CA MET A 737 38.46 1.46 9.09
C MET A 737 38.89 2.04 10.44
N LYS A 738 38.93 1.21 11.49
CA LYS A 738 39.32 1.63 12.83
C LYS A 738 40.50 0.79 13.32
N ILE A 739 41.62 1.46 13.62
CA ILE A 739 42.86 0.85 14.09
C ILE A 739 43.21 1.46 15.45
N ARG A 740 43.45 0.60 16.44
CA ARG A 740 43.90 0.97 17.78
C ARG A 740 45.39 0.66 17.91
N ALA A 741 46.18 1.58 18.45
CA ALA A 741 47.58 1.33 18.83
C ALA A 741 47.74 1.55 20.33
N GLN A 742 48.09 0.49 21.06
CA GLN A 742 48.31 0.53 22.50
C GLN A 742 49.81 0.67 22.80
N ILE A 743 50.20 1.69 23.56
CA ILE A 743 51.58 1.95 24.00
C ILE A 743 51.61 2.06 25.53
N THR A 744 52.64 1.50 26.14
CA THR A 744 52.92 1.68 27.57
C THR A 744 54.13 2.59 27.74
N CYS A 745 53.94 3.79 28.30
CA CYS A 745 54.97 4.82 28.45
C CYS A 745 55.44 4.93 29.91
N PRO A 746 56.75 5.00 30.19
CA PRO A 746 57.27 5.16 31.55
C PRO A 746 56.98 6.54 32.14
N LEU A 747 56.96 6.64 33.46
CA LEU A 747 56.79 7.89 34.21
C LEU A 747 58.13 8.44 34.72
N ASP A 748 58.43 9.71 34.41
CA ASP A 748 59.63 10.40 34.88
C ASP A 748 59.57 10.61 36.41
N ASP A 749 60.53 10.03 37.15
CA ASP A 749 60.70 10.25 38.59
C ASP A 749 61.24 11.65 38.89
N ARG A 750 60.40 12.51 39.49
CA ARG A 750 60.78 13.80 40.09
C ARG A 750 60.88 13.70 41.60
N GLU A 751 61.60 14.64 42.22
CA GLU A 751 61.86 14.73 43.68
C GLU A 751 60.60 14.80 44.56
N LEU A 752 59.42 15.06 43.98
CA LEU A 752 58.12 15.04 44.66
C LEU A 752 57.39 13.73 44.42
N LEU A 753 57.15 12.95 45.47
CA LEU A 753 56.50 11.62 45.42
C LEU A 753 55.11 11.61 44.75
N SER A 754 54.41 12.74 44.71
CA SER A 754 53.05 12.83 44.15
C SER A 754 52.95 13.26 42.69
N ARG A 755 54.02 13.78 42.06
CA ARG A 755 53.96 14.34 40.71
C ARG A 755 54.90 13.65 39.75
N ARG A 756 54.39 13.27 38.58
CA ARG A 756 55.14 12.60 37.51
C ARG A 756 54.91 13.31 36.19
N ILE A 757 55.84 13.15 35.25
CA ILE A 757 55.66 13.56 33.86
C ILE A 757 55.67 12.32 32.98
N CYS A 758 54.86 12.34 31.93
CA CYS A 758 54.89 11.36 30.85
C CYS A 758 55.07 12.08 29.52
N ARG A 759 55.81 11.45 28.60
CA ARG A 759 55.93 11.89 27.20
C ARG A 759 55.05 11.00 26.33
N ILE A 760 54.21 11.63 25.51
CA ILE A 760 53.26 10.97 24.62
C ILE A 760 53.92 10.88 23.23
N PRO A 761 54.24 9.67 22.72
CA PRO A 761 54.98 9.52 21.47
C PRO A 761 54.08 9.74 20.24
N GLU A 762 54.34 10.80 19.48
CA GLU A 762 53.57 11.11 18.26
C GLU A 762 53.63 9.97 17.23
N ILE A 763 52.46 9.56 16.72
CA ILE A 763 52.28 8.60 15.62
C ILE A 763 51.64 9.30 14.43
N ASN A 764 52.41 9.54 13.37
CA ASN A 764 51.87 10.09 12.12
C ASN A 764 51.31 8.97 11.25
N ALA A 765 50.00 9.02 10.96
CA ALA A 765 49.29 8.03 10.14
C ALA A 765 49.09 8.50 8.69
N THR A 766 49.25 7.61 7.72
CA THR A 766 48.91 7.87 6.30
C THR A 766 48.16 6.68 5.69
N PRO A 767 47.17 6.91 4.80
CA PRO A 767 46.74 8.21 4.27
C PRO A 767 45.79 8.97 5.24
N CYS A 768 46.00 10.28 5.39
CA CYS A 768 45.19 11.19 6.22
C CYS A 768 45.43 12.66 5.81
N ASP A 769 44.38 13.36 5.38
CA ASP A 769 44.47 14.71 4.84
C ASP A 769 44.06 15.82 5.83
N ARG A 770 43.19 15.49 6.81
CA ARG A 770 42.73 16.40 7.86
C ARG A 770 42.55 15.65 9.17
N LEU A 771 43.20 16.19 10.21
CA LEU A 771 43.39 15.55 11.51
C LEU A 771 43.03 16.55 12.62
N ARG A 772 42.00 16.24 13.41
CA ARG A 772 41.70 16.84 14.73
C ARG A 772 42.21 15.86 15.78
N ARG A 773 43.05 16.33 16.72
CA ARG A 773 43.50 15.53 17.87
C ARG A 773 42.65 15.83 19.10
N GLU A 774 42.26 14.77 19.80
CA GLU A 774 41.48 14.80 21.04
C GLU A 774 42.21 13.97 22.10
N LEU A 775 42.60 14.59 23.23
CA LEU A 775 43.30 13.94 24.34
C LEU A 775 42.32 13.69 25.49
N LEU A 776 42.13 12.41 25.83
CA LEU A 776 41.08 11.95 26.72
C LEU A 776 41.65 11.27 27.98
N ASN A 777 41.73 12.01 29.09
CA ASN A 777 42.15 11.46 30.38
C ASN A 777 41.03 10.62 31.01
N GLN A 778 41.03 9.30 30.80
CA GLN A 778 40.12 8.37 31.47
C GLN A 778 40.61 7.92 32.86
N THR A 779 41.89 8.12 33.19
CA THR A 779 42.49 7.78 34.49
C THR A 779 41.83 8.52 35.67
N PRO A 780 41.86 7.98 36.91
CA PRO A 780 41.24 8.62 38.08
C PRO A 780 42.00 9.87 38.60
N TYR A 781 43.20 10.13 38.08
CA TYR A 781 44.12 11.17 38.53
C TYR A 781 43.94 12.48 37.76
N ALA A 782 44.38 13.58 38.38
CA ALA A 782 44.49 14.87 37.70
C ALA A 782 45.67 14.81 36.73
N ILE A 783 45.35 14.97 35.44
CA ILE A 783 46.31 14.99 34.35
C ILE A 783 46.15 16.31 33.60
N THR A 784 47.26 17.03 33.44
CA THR A 784 47.31 18.36 32.81
C THR A 784 48.37 18.35 31.70
N PRO A 785 48.03 18.75 30.46
CA PRO A 785 49.04 19.02 29.43
C PRO A 785 50.06 20.05 29.93
N THR A 786 51.33 19.89 29.56
CA THR A 786 52.41 20.84 29.96
C THR A 786 52.63 21.98 28.98
N ASN A 787 51.81 22.06 27.93
CA ASN A 787 51.89 23.02 26.83
C ASN A 787 50.51 23.60 26.51
N ASP A 788 50.47 24.89 26.15
CA ASP A 788 49.22 25.66 25.98
C ASP A 788 48.41 25.31 24.71
N TYR A 789 48.91 24.40 23.86
CA TYR A 789 48.25 23.97 22.63
C TYR A 789 46.97 23.15 22.87
N TRP A 790 46.82 22.55 24.06
CA TRP A 790 45.67 21.74 24.44
C TRP A 790 44.65 22.57 25.22
N GLN A 791 43.55 22.97 24.56
CA GLN A 791 42.44 23.63 25.25
C GLN A 791 41.54 22.61 25.94
N LEU A 792 41.20 22.88 27.20
CA LEU A 792 40.24 22.11 27.96
C LEU A 792 38.82 22.35 27.41
N GLU A 793 38.25 21.37 26.71
CA GLU A 793 36.92 21.45 26.11
C GLU A 793 35.84 20.99 27.10
N GLU A 794 36.07 19.88 27.82
CA GLU A 794 35.14 19.38 28.85
C GLU A 794 35.87 18.65 30.01
N THR A 795 35.52 18.96 31.27
CA THR A 795 35.84 18.09 32.41
C THR A 795 34.62 17.27 32.80
N GLY A 796 34.47 16.10 32.18
CA GLY A 796 33.39 15.16 32.47
C GLY A 796 33.66 14.29 33.71
N PRO A 797 32.65 13.55 34.17
CA PRO A 797 32.79 12.59 35.27
C PRO A 797 33.66 11.38 34.90
N ARG A 798 33.60 10.93 33.64
CA ARG A 798 34.29 9.74 33.13
C ARG A 798 35.62 10.02 32.44
N ALA A 799 35.81 11.22 31.91
CA ALA A 799 37.06 11.67 31.32
C ALA A 799 37.19 13.19 31.36
N THR A 800 38.42 13.69 31.31
CA THR A 800 38.69 15.08 30.89
C THR A 800 39.09 15.07 29.41
N LEU A 801 38.40 15.87 28.60
CA LEU A 801 38.66 16.05 27.18
C LEU A 801 39.43 17.37 26.95
N TYR A 802 40.59 17.26 26.34
CA TYR A 802 41.32 18.38 25.76
C TYR A 802 41.28 18.24 24.22
N ALA A 803 41.16 19.35 23.51
CA ALA A 803 41.31 19.41 22.05
C ALA A 803 42.53 20.24 21.66
N SER A 804 43.28 19.79 20.67
CA SER A 804 44.46 20.54 20.22
C SER A 804 44.06 21.67 19.27
N VAL A 805 44.64 22.85 19.53
CA VAL A 805 44.52 24.04 18.68
C VAL A 805 45.49 24.01 17.51
N GLU A 806 46.63 23.33 17.66
CA GLU A 806 47.74 23.35 16.70
C GLU A 806 48.23 21.94 16.33
N LYS A 807 48.82 21.81 15.13
CA LYS A 807 48.88 20.51 14.42
C LYS A 807 50.11 19.63 14.68
N ASN A 808 51.23 20.16 15.16
CA ASN A 808 52.48 19.40 15.34
C ASN A 808 53.30 19.99 16.50
N ALA A 809 53.26 19.37 17.67
CA ALA A 809 54.12 19.68 18.82
C ALA A 809 54.47 18.40 19.58
N GLU A 810 55.58 18.38 20.32
CA GLU A 810 55.86 17.29 21.25
C GLU A 810 54.92 17.37 22.46
N GLU A 811 54.31 16.25 22.82
CA GLU A 811 53.25 16.17 23.82
C GLU A 811 53.80 15.62 25.14
N SER A 812 54.01 16.48 26.13
CA SER A 812 54.32 16.08 27.50
C SER A 812 53.23 16.49 28.48
N VAL A 813 53.05 15.68 29.53
CA VAL A 813 51.86 15.71 30.37
C VAL A 813 52.25 15.53 31.84
N GLU A 814 51.79 16.43 32.72
CA GLU A 814 52.00 16.35 34.17
C GLU A 814 50.83 15.62 34.84
N ILE A 815 51.17 14.65 35.69
CA ILE A 815 50.26 13.74 36.39
C ILE A 815 50.42 13.99 37.89
N ASP A 816 49.36 14.44 38.55
CA ASP A 816 49.33 14.62 40.00
C ASP A 816 48.60 13.43 40.65
N LEU A 817 49.39 12.46 41.12
CA LEU A 817 48.91 11.24 41.79
C LEU A 817 48.27 11.53 43.16
N SER A 818 48.48 12.72 43.73
CA SER A 818 47.82 13.14 44.98
C SER A 818 46.46 13.80 44.77
N ARG A 819 46.10 14.13 43.52
CA ARG A 819 44.86 14.86 43.19
C ARG A 819 43.99 14.01 42.26
N SER A 820 42.74 13.74 42.63
CA SER A 820 41.78 13.12 41.71
C SER A 820 41.45 14.08 40.55
N ARG A 821 40.98 13.55 39.41
CA ARG A 821 40.65 14.29 38.18
C ARG A 821 39.76 15.54 38.37
N GLN A 822 38.89 15.59 39.39
CA GLN A 822 38.12 16.79 39.76
C GLN A 822 38.42 17.32 41.19
N GLY A 823 39.50 16.87 41.83
CA GLY A 823 40.11 17.54 42.98
C GLY A 823 39.52 17.28 44.38
N THR A 824 38.92 16.13 44.66
CA THR A 824 38.54 15.72 46.04
C THR A 824 39.03 14.30 46.40
N ASP A 825 39.23 14.02 47.69
CA ASP A 825 39.93 12.82 48.19
C ASP A 825 39.16 11.48 48.05
N VAL A 826 37.89 11.52 47.66
CA VAL A 826 37.04 10.32 47.46
C VAL A 826 36.55 10.33 46.03
N GLY A 827 36.85 9.26 45.29
CA GLY A 827 36.60 9.17 43.86
C GLY A 827 35.12 9.07 43.47
N PHE A 828 34.88 9.22 42.16
CA PHE A 828 33.54 9.24 41.57
C PHE A 828 32.76 7.95 41.78
N VAL A 829 31.44 8.11 41.81
CA VAL A 829 30.47 7.02 41.84
C VAL A 829 29.68 7.03 40.53
N ASP A 830 29.83 5.99 39.72
CA ASP A 830 28.93 5.76 38.59
C ASP A 830 27.70 4.97 39.08
N ALA A 831 26.51 5.50 38.81
CA ALA A 831 25.26 4.97 39.34
C ALA A 831 24.35 4.40 38.23
N LYS A 832 23.80 3.21 38.48
CA LYS A 832 22.71 2.64 37.67
C LYS A 832 21.58 2.18 38.58
N VAL A 833 20.43 2.85 38.47
CA VAL A 833 19.19 2.48 39.15
C VAL A 833 18.25 1.82 38.15
N GLU A 834 17.76 0.62 38.45
CA GLU A 834 16.65 0.00 37.72
C GLU A 834 15.42 -0.01 38.62
N THR A 835 14.37 0.77 38.31
CA THR A 835 13.10 0.72 39.04
C THR A 835 12.06 -0.02 38.22
N ARG A 836 11.46 -1.04 38.83
CA ARG A 836 10.33 -1.81 38.29
C ARG A 836 9.07 -1.41 39.04
N ILE A 837 8.04 -1.00 38.31
CA ILE A 837 6.73 -0.66 38.84
C ILE A 837 5.77 -1.78 38.47
N ALA A 838 5.15 -2.41 39.47
CA ALA A 838 4.16 -3.47 39.27
C ALA A 838 2.74 -2.91 39.08
N ALA A 839 1.82 -3.75 38.59
CA ALA A 839 0.44 -3.34 38.29
C ALA A 839 -0.40 -3.01 39.54
N ASP A 840 0.03 -3.43 40.73
CA ASP A 840 -0.54 -3.07 42.03
C ASP A 840 -0.03 -1.72 42.57
N GLY A 841 0.92 -1.09 41.87
CA GLY A 841 1.56 0.16 42.27
C GLY A 841 2.77 -0.01 43.20
N THR A 842 3.16 -1.24 43.57
CA THR A 842 4.41 -1.45 44.31
C THR A 842 5.62 -1.17 43.41
N THR A 843 6.71 -0.64 43.98
CA THR A 843 7.93 -0.37 43.22
C THR A 843 9.18 -0.96 43.86
N LEU A 844 10.05 -1.53 43.04
CA LEU A 844 11.31 -2.14 43.46
C LEU A 844 12.45 -1.49 42.66
N SER A 845 13.34 -0.81 43.38
CA SER A 845 14.51 -0.09 42.83
C SER A 845 15.79 -0.83 43.17
N VAL A 846 16.62 -1.09 42.14
CA VAL A 846 17.91 -1.77 42.27
C VAL A 846 19.01 -0.75 42.00
N MET A 847 19.63 -0.25 43.06
CA MET A 847 20.71 0.73 43.02
C MET A 847 22.04 -0.01 42.86
N ASN A 848 22.72 0.19 41.73
CA ASN A 848 24.09 -0.27 41.49
C ASN A 848 25.01 0.96 41.54
N LEU A 849 26.01 0.95 42.42
CA LEU A 849 26.97 2.04 42.59
C LEU A 849 28.37 1.47 42.38
N GLN A 850 29.04 1.85 41.28
CA GLN A 850 30.46 1.53 41.07
C GLN A 850 31.29 2.68 41.66
N ILE A 851 32.06 2.37 42.71
CA ILE A 851 32.76 3.35 43.54
C ILE A 851 34.26 3.24 43.25
N ALA A 852 34.89 4.31 42.78
CA ALA A 852 36.32 4.30 42.42
C ALA A 852 37.27 4.23 43.63
N ARG A 853 36.81 4.69 44.82
CA ARG A 853 37.57 4.63 46.09
C ARG A 853 36.61 4.44 47.26
N THR A 854 36.52 3.22 47.78
CA THR A 854 35.44 2.82 48.70
C THR A 854 35.63 3.38 50.13
N PRO A 855 34.59 3.97 50.76
CA PRO A 855 34.64 4.42 52.15
C PRO A 855 34.43 3.27 53.15
N ALA A 856 34.82 3.46 54.41
CA ALA A 856 34.66 2.43 55.46
C ALA A 856 33.20 2.14 55.86
N SER A 857 32.28 3.06 55.63
CA SER A 857 30.84 2.82 55.77
C SER A 857 30.04 3.68 54.82
N PHE A 858 28.95 3.14 54.28
CA PHE A 858 28.00 3.83 53.42
C PHE A 858 26.68 4.01 54.17
N THR A 859 26.24 5.26 54.34
CA THR A 859 24.95 5.57 54.97
C THR A 859 23.90 5.91 53.91
N LEU A 860 22.68 5.41 54.13
CA LEU A 860 21.47 5.59 53.33
C LEU A 860 20.38 6.27 54.19
N GLU A 861 19.77 7.33 53.69
CA GLU A 861 18.61 8.02 54.29
C GLU A 861 17.33 7.24 53.93
N LEU A 862 16.67 6.65 54.93
CA LEU A 862 15.39 5.95 54.77
C LEU A 862 14.23 6.96 54.89
N GLN A 863 13.20 6.76 54.08
CA GLN A 863 11.90 7.44 54.24
C GLN A 863 10.87 6.41 54.71
N PRO A 864 9.78 6.79 55.42
CA PRO A 864 8.80 5.84 55.95
C PRO A 864 8.13 4.92 54.92
N SER A 865 8.16 5.30 53.64
CA SER A 865 7.64 4.53 52.51
C SER A 865 8.65 3.56 51.88
N ILE A 866 9.88 3.45 52.42
CA ILE A 866 11.05 2.81 51.79
C ILE A 866 11.71 1.79 52.74
N ALA A 867 11.96 0.57 52.25
CA ALA A 867 12.75 -0.44 52.98
C ALA A 867 13.87 -1.06 52.12
N VAL A 868 15.02 -1.34 52.74
CA VAL A 868 16.10 -2.11 52.11
C VAL A 868 15.78 -3.60 52.21
N VAL A 869 15.71 -4.26 51.05
CA VAL A 869 15.44 -5.71 50.92
C VAL A 869 16.73 -6.51 51.07
N SER A 870 17.83 -6.01 50.47
CA SER A 870 19.17 -6.58 50.63
C SER A 870 20.24 -5.60 50.13
N ALA A 871 21.48 -5.78 50.60
CA ALA A 871 22.65 -5.11 50.07
C ALA A 871 23.81 -6.10 49.93
N TYR A 872 24.67 -5.92 48.93
CA TYR A 872 25.89 -6.69 48.76
C TYR A 872 27.00 -5.88 48.07
N TRP A 873 28.24 -6.17 48.46
CA TRP A 873 29.46 -5.68 47.84
C TRP A 873 30.04 -6.73 46.89
N ASN A 874 30.60 -6.29 45.78
CA ASN A 874 31.47 -7.10 44.92
C ASN A 874 32.76 -6.32 44.60
N LEU A 875 33.91 -6.96 44.76
CA LEU A 875 35.21 -6.37 44.44
C LEU A 875 35.42 -6.39 42.90
N ASP A 876 35.98 -5.32 42.33
CA ASP A 876 36.17 -5.28 40.88
C ASP A 876 37.17 -6.37 40.43
N GLY A 877 36.86 -7.06 39.33
CA GLY A 877 37.62 -8.23 38.86
C GLY A 877 37.40 -9.57 39.59
N GLN A 878 36.62 -9.65 40.68
CA GLN A 878 36.25 -10.91 41.35
C GLN A 878 34.76 -11.25 41.23
N ARG A 879 34.39 -12.47 41.64
CA ARG A 879 33.00 -12.99 41.63
C ARG A 879 32.39 -13.16 43.03
N ASP A 880 33.18 -12.97 44.08
CA ASP A 880 32.77 -13.27 45.45
C ASP A 880 31.97 -12.10 46.04
N THR A 881 30.65 -12.27 46.13
CA THR A 881 29.72 -11.27 46.66
C THR A 881 29.63 -11.35 48.18
N SER A 882 30.01 -10.28 48.88
CA SER A 882 29.81 -10.15 50.33
C SER A 882 28.48 -9.47 50.62
N PHE A 883 27.53 -10.19 51.22
CA PHE A 883 26.27 -9.59 51.69
C PHE A 883 26.54 -8.64 52.86
N LEU A 884 25.84 -7.51 52.88
CA LEU A 884 25.97 -6.46 53.90
C LEU A 884 24.67 -6.37 54.70
N GLU A 885 24.74 -6.58 56.01
CA GLU A 885 23.60 -6.38 56.90
C GLU A 885 23.42 -4.88 57.20
N PRO A 886 22.23 -4.29 56.96
CA PRO A 886 21.98 -2.88 57.25
C PRO A 886 21.78 -2.66 58.75
N VAL A 887 22.67 -1.90 59.39
CA VAL A 887 22.48 -1.42 60.76
C VAL A 887 21.54 -0.21 60.69
N ILE A 888 20.29 -0.38 61.13
CA ILE A 888 19.26 0.67 61.11
C ILE A 888 19.31 1.47 62.41
N ASP A 889 19.46 2.79 62.29
CA ASP A 889 19.49 3.76 63.38
C ASP A 889 18.54 4.92 63.03
N GLY A 890 17.29 4.81 63.51
CA GLY A 890 16.20 5.72 63.12
C GLY A 890 15.96 5.72 61.60
N ASP A 891 15.93 6.93 61.02
CA ASP A 891 15.72 7.16 59.58
C ASP A 891 17.01 6.94 58.74
N GLN A 892 18.03 6.25 59.28
CA GLN A 892 19.26 5.94 58.53
C GLN A 892 19.61 4.44 58.59
N ALA A 893 19.96 3.87 57.44
CA ALA A 893 20.59 2.55 57.35
C ALA A 893 22.07 2.71 57.05
N ARG A 894 22.92 2.18 57.94
CA ARG A 894 24.38 2.18 57.78
C ARG A 894 24.85 0.79 57.33
N LEU A 895 25.42 0.75 56.13
CA LEU A 895 26.12 -0.41 55.59
C LEU A 895 27.61 -0.29 55.97
N LEU A 896 28.09 -1.22 56.80
CA LEU A 896 29.52 -1.38 57.05
C LEU A 896 30.11 -2.19 55.88
N LEU A 897 31.16 -1.69 55.25
CA LEU A 897 31.84 -2.41 54.17
C LEU A 897 33.03 -3.19 54.75
N PRO A 898 33.42 -4.34 54.15
CA PRO A 898 34.54 -5.14 54.65
C PRO A 898 35.86 -4.36 54.63
N ASP A 899 36.71 -4.56 55.64
CA ASP A 899 37.98 -3.82 55.79
C ASP A 899 38.88 -3.90 54.53
N TYR A 900 38.87 -5.04 53.84
CA TYR A 900 39.65 -5.25 52.61
C TYR A 900 39.16 -4.42 51.41
N ALA A 901 37.92 -3.92 51.44
CA ALA A 901 37.36 -3.10 50.37
C ALA A 901 37.75 -1.62 50.50
N VAL A 902 38.13 -1.16 51.70
CA VAL A 902 38.34 0.26 51.99
C VAL A 902 39.50 0.82 51.16
N GLY A 903 39.25 1.90 50.43
CA GLY A 903 40.20 2.52 49.50
C GLY A 903 40.34 1.82 48.13
N GLN A 904 39.82 0.60 47.96
CA GLN A 904 39.82 -0.13 46.69
C GLN A 904 38.62 0.28 45.79
N PRO A 905 38.69 0.04 44.47
CA PRO A 905 37.53 0.13 43.59
C PRO A 905 36.60 -1.09 43.72
N GLY A 906 35.31 -0.90 43.48
CA GLY A 906 34.35 -2.01 43.41
C GLY A 906 32.90 -1.57 43.25
N LYS A 907 31.97 -2.51 43.41
CA LYS A 907 30.54 -2.33 43.13
C LYS A 907 29.68 -2.66 44.33
N LEU A 908 28.98 -1.65 44.85
CA LEU A 908 27.91 -1.80 45.82
C LEU A 908 26.58 -1.99 45.09
N VAL A 909 25.76 -2.95 45.51
CA VAL A 909 24.39 -3.13 45.04
C VAL A 909 23.43 -3.14 46.22
N ILE A 910 22.37 -2.35 46.12
CA ILE A 910 21.31 -2.22 47.14
C ILE A 910 19.96 -2.42 46.45
N ILE A 911 19.13 -3.29 47.01
CA ILE A 911 17.76 -3.54 46.54
C ILE A 911 16.80 -2.91 47.54
N VAL A 912 15.90 -2.06 47.04
CA VAL A 912 15.03 -1.18 47.83
C VAL A 912 13.59 -1.32 47.35
N GLN A 913 12.66 -1.56 48.27
CA GLN A 913 11.22 -1.64 48.01
C GLN A 913 10.51 -0.40 48.53
N HIS A 914 9.53 0.11 47.76
CA HIS A 914 8.71 1.26 48.12
C HIS A 914 7.25 0.84 48.19
N PHE A 915 6.54 1.29 49.23
CA PHE A 915 5.19 0.81 49.58
C PHE A 915 4.04 1.77 49.19
N GLU A 916 4.34 2.97 48.70
CA GLU A 916 3.33 3.93 48.25
C GLU A 916 2.79 3.57 46.86
N SER A 917 1.55 3.08 46.80
CA SER A 917 0.86 2.79 45.55
C SER A 917 0.21 4.05 44.97
N THR A 918 0.72 4.51 43.81
CA THR A 918 0.07 5.57 43.03
C THR A 918 -0.58 4.99 41.77
N GLY A 919 -1.84 5.36 41.50
CA GLY A 919 -2.64 4.77 40.43
C GLY A 919 -2.10 5.07 39.03
N LEU A 920 -1.62 4.02 38.33
CA LEU A 920 -0.94 4.10 37.02
C LEU A 920 -1.84 4.43 35.82
N ALA A 921 -3.13 4.67 36.05
CA ALA A 921 -4.12 4.96 35.02
C ALA A 921 -4.39 6.48 34.81
N SER A 922 -3.70 7.36 35.55
CA SER A 922 -3.97 8.80 35.59
C SER A 922 -2.85 9.64 34.96
N ILE A 923 -3.22 10.77 34.35
CA ILE A 923 -2.31 11.81 33.82
C ILE A 923 -1.73 12.71 34.94
N LEU A 924 -2.22 12.57 36.18
CA LEU A 924 -1.64 13.24 37.35
C LEU A 924 -0.14 12.93 37.48
N SER A 925 0.62 13.90 37.97
CA SER A 925 2.06 13.73 38.19
C SER A 925 2.30 12.68 39.27
N GLN A 926 2.96 11.59 38.92
CA GLN A 926 3.49 10.62 39.87
C GLN A 926 4.84 11.11 40.35
N THR A 927 5.09 11.00 41.66
CA THR A 927 6.36 11.32 42.29
C THR A 927 7.02 10.05 42.80
N LEU A 928 8.29 9.83 42.46
CA LEU A 928 9.10 8.75 43.00
C LEU A 928 10.33 9.34 43.69
N SER A 929 10.45 9.09 44.98
CA SER A 929 11.66 9.35 45.76
C SER A 929 12.68 8.24 45.54
N LEU A 930 13.97 8.57 45.59
CA LEU A 930 15.01 7.60 45.94
C LEU A 930 15.53 7.91 47.34
N PRO A 931 15.97 6.90 48.11
CA PRO A 931 16.68 7.16 49.36
C PRO A 931 17.95 7.97 49.08
N GLY A 932 18.20 9.01 49.86
CA GLY A 932 19.45 9.78 49.79
C GLY A 932 20.61 8.94 50.31
N HIS A 933 21.85 9.24 49.91
CA HIS A 933 23.02 8.54 50.43
C HIS A 933 24.24 9.43 50.64
N SER A 934 25.14 8.93 51.49
CA SER A 934 26.43 9.53 51.86
C SER A 934 27.40 9.85 50.70
N LEU A 935 27.02 9.58 49.45
CA LEU A 935 27.79 9.88 48.23
C LEU A 935 26.97 10.62 47.14
N ASP A 936 25.75 11.12 47.43
CA ASP A 936 24.87 11.84 46.48
C ASP A 936 25.60 12.91 45.66
N GLN A 937 26.47 13.67 46.33
CA GLN A 937 27.23 14.80 45.77
C GLN A 937 28.49 14.39 44.98
N ARG A 938 28.78 13.09 44.88
CA ARG A 938 29.97 12.53 44.19
C ARG A 938 29.60 11.62 43.02
N ILE A 939 28.34 11.61 42.63
CA ILE A 939 27.86 10.81 41.49
C ILE A 939 28.39 11.44 40.19
N GLY A 940 29.06 10.63 39.38
CA GLY A 940 29.62 11.02 38.10
C GLY A 940 28.57 11.03 37.01
N LEU A 941 28.17 9.83 36.54
CA LEU A 941 26.99 9.66 35.71
C LEU A 941 26.01 8.68 36.38
N MET A 942 24.79 9.16 36.58
CA MET A 942 23.64 8.36 36.99
C MET A 942 22.84 7.94 35.75
N SER A 943 22.46 6.68 35.67
CA SER A 943 21.50 6.16 34.70
C SER A 943 20.31 5.54 35.41
N TRP A 944 19.10 5.89 34.98
CA TRP A 944 17.85 5.35 35.54
C TRP A 944 17.07 4.62 34.46
N ASP A 945 16.87 3.32 34.63
CA ASP A 945 15.96 2.50 33.83
C ASP A 945 14.61 2.39 34.57
N LEU A 946 13.55 3.04 34.05
CA LEU A 946 12.17 2.87 34.53
C LEU A 946 11.45 1.81 33.70
N LYS A 947 10.83 0.82 34.38
CA LYS A 947 10.03 -0.25 33.78
C LYS A 947 8.57 -0.19 34.25
N PHE A 948 7.64 -0.21 33.29
CA PHE A 948 6.19 -0.13 33.52
C PHE A 948 5.48 -1.44 33.13
N PRO A 949 4.25 -1.68 33.63
CA PRO A 949 3.42 -2.81 33.21
C PRO A 949 2.78 -2.58 31.83
N ALA A 950 2.30 -3.67 31.22
CA ALA A 950 1.65 -3.64 29.91
C ALA A 950 0.45 -2.68 29.87
N GLY A 951 0.37 -1.84 28.83
CA GLY A 951 -0.71 -0.88 28.62
C GLY A 951 -0.52 0.47 29.31
N VAL A 952 0.56 0.69 30.07
CA VAL A 952 0.94 1.98 30.63
C VAL A 952 2.10 2.58 29.82
N TYR A 953 2.01 3.87 29.49
CA TYR A 953 3.02 4.59 28.70
C TYR A 953 3.50 5.82 29.46
N LEU A 954 4.79 6.15 29.33
CA LEU A 954 5.33 7.41 29.81
C LEU A 954 4.83 8.55 28.92
N PHE A 955 3.99 9.43 29.47
CA PHE A 955 3.47 10.59 28.75
C PHE A 955 4.52 11.72 28.73
N GLN A 956 4.82 12.27 29.90
CA GLN A 956 5.81 13.33 30.13
C GLN A 956 6.98 12.76 30.96
N PRO A 957 8.25 12.91 30.52
CA PRO A 957 9.43 12.49 31.28
C PRO A 957 9.71 13.41 32.49
N PRO A 958 10.57 13.00 33.44
CA PRO A 958 11.07 13.89 34.47
C PRO A 958 11.83 15.10 33.92
N GLU A 959 11.40 16.29 34.30
CA GLU A 959 12.01 17.57 33.87
C GLU A 959 13.45 17.74 34.39
N ASN A 960 13.81 17.01 35.45
CA ASN A 960 15.14 17.02 36.08
C ASN A 960 16.10 15.93 35.57
N LEU A 961 15.73 15.13 34.55
CA LEU A 961 16.60 14.10 33.96
C LEU A 961 16.74 14.24 32.44
N ILE A 962 17.92 13.90 31.91
CA ILE A 962 18.17 13.85 30.48
C ILE A 962 17.57 12.55 29.91
N VAL A 963 16.78 12.67 28.84
CA VAL A 963 16.18 11.53 28.12
C VAL A 963 17.22 10.81 27.26
N ASN A 964 17.36 9.49 27.42
CA ASN A 964 18.29 8.63 26.67
C ASN A 964 17.51 7.55 25.88
N TYR A 965 16.44 7.97 25.22
CA TYR A 965 15.67 7.19 24.26
C TYR A 965 15.26 8.05 23.05
N GLY A 966 15.09 7.41 21.89
CA GLY A 966 14.66 8.04 20.65
C GLY A 966 13.52 7.27 19.99
N TRP A 967 12.78 7.94 19.10
CA TRP A 967 11.71 7.30 18.34
C TRP A 967 12.28 6.51 17.15
N ARG A 968 11.91 5.24 16.99
CA ARG A 968 12.26 4.40 15.84
C ARG A 968 11.01 3.70 15.29
N TRP A 969 10.93 3.59 13.96
CA TRP A 969 9.96 2.75 13.28
C TRP A 969 10.28 1.26 13.49
N LEU A 970 9.25 0.47 13.80
CA LEU A 970 9.29 -0.95 14.15
C LEU A 970 7.97 -1.59 13.71
N GLY A 971 7.94 -2.17 12.50
CA GLY A 971 6.71 -2.62 11.86
C GLY A 971 5.77 -1.46 11.52
N PHE A 972 4.46 -1.65 11.69
CA PHE A 972 3.40 -0.68 11.35
C PHE A 972 3.32 0.56 12.27
N GLY A 973 4.31 0.81 13.13
CA GLY A 973 4.30 1.96 14.04
C GLY A 973 5.71 2.38 14.49
N PHE A 974 5.77 3.47 15.25
CA PHE A 974 7.00 3.98 15.84
C PHE A 974 6.97 3.91 17.37
N ARG A 975 8.09 3.54 17.99
CA ARG A 975 8.22 3.32 19.44
C ARG A 975 9.43 4.06 19.99
N ARG A 976 9.38 4.48 21.27
CA ARG A 976 10.56 4.94 22.01
C ARG A 976 11.48 3.73 22.27
N VAL A 977 12.76 3.85 21.94
CA VAL A 977 13.82 2.82 22.05
C VAL A 977 15.06 3.50 22.66
N PRO A 978 15.77 2.88 23.63
CA PRO A 978 16.99 3.48 24.21
C PRO A 978 18.05 3.74 23.13
N LEU A 979 18.79 4.85 23.26
CA LEU A 979 19.79 5.26 22.27
C LEU A 979 21.16 4.59 22.46
N THR A 980 21.41 3.95 23.60
CA THR A 980 22.70 3.34 23.94
C THR A 980 22.57 1.97 24.61
N HIS A 981 23.37 0.99 24.18
CA HIS A 981 23.36 -0.39 24.68
C HIS A 981 24.48 -0.68 25.70
N ASN A 982 24.64 0.18 26.72
CA ASN A 982 25.54 -0.13 27.85
C ASN A 982 24.84 -1.07 28.85
N SER A 983 24.79 -2.35 28.50
CA SER A 983 24.16 -3.42 29.27
C SER A 983 25.09 -3.95 30.38
N MET A 984 25.36 -3.12 31.40
CA MET A 984 25.66 -3.68 32.73
C MET A 984 24.44 -4.50 33.17
N THR A 985 24.61 -5.82 33.16
CA THR A 985 23.59 -6.81 33.50
C THR A 985 23.41 -6.91 35.01
N SER A 986 22.17 -6.80 35.47
CA SER A 986 21.75 -7.03 36.85
C SER A 986 21.41 -8.52 37.02
N GLY A 987 22.11 -9.22 37.91
CA GLY A 987 21.93 -10.65 38.17
C GLY A 987 20.67 -10.96 38.98
N ILE A 988 19.49 -10.70 38.43
CA ILE A 988 18.18 -10.98 39.04
C ILE A 988 17.48 -12.04 38.20
N PRO A 989 17.03 -13.18 38.76
CA PRO A 989 16.35 -14.22 38.01
C PRO A 989 15.04 -13.71 37.40
N ALA A 990 14.81 -14.01 36.12
CA ALA A 990 13.66 -13.55 35.36
C ALA A 990 12.39 -14.37 35.68
N ALA A 991 11.81 -14.13 36.86
CA ALA A 991 10.53 -14.72 37.25
C ALA A 991 9.34 -13.88 36.73
N ALA A 992 8.74 -14.36 35.63
CA ALA A 992 7.36 -14.11 35.18
C ALA A 992 6.69 -12.75 35.46
N ILE A 993 6.77 -11.83 34.49
CA ILE A 993 5.71 -10.87 34.10
C ILE A 993 5.95 -10.51 32.62
N GLN A 994 4.89 -10.26 31.86
CA GLN A 994 4.97 -9.93 30.42
C GLN A 994 5.43 -8.48 30.22
N GLU A 995 6.75 -8.27 30.02
CA GLU A 995 7.39 -6.94 30.02
C GLU A 995 6.91 -6.01 28.89
N ALA A 996 6.71 -4.72 29.22
CA ALA A 996 6.34 -3.70 28.24
C ALA A 996 7.09 -2.37 28.44
N GLY A 997 8.09 -2.11 27.58
CA GLY A 997 8.64 -0.77 27.36
C GLY A 997 9.37 -0.14 28.54
N PHE A 998 10.69 -0.34 28.59
CA PHE A 998 11.56 0.39 29.52
C PHE A 998 11.99 1.74 28.95
N TYR A 999 12.17 2.74 29.82
CA TYR A 999 12.59 4.09 29.47
C TYR A 999 13.88 4.42 30.24
N ARG A 1000 14.93 4.85 29.52
CA ARG A 1000 16.22 5.21 30.10
C ARG A 1000 16.40 6.72 30.20
N PHE A 1001 16.89 7.14 31.35
CA PHE A 1001 17.26 8.51 31.67
C PHE A 1001 18.70 8.59 32.19
N THR A 1002 19.28 9.79 32.18
CA THR A 1002 20.62 10.06 32.72
C THR A 1002 20.67 11.38 33.49
N SER A 1003 21.51 11.45 34.52
CA SER A 1003 21.74 12.65 35.35
C SER A 1003 23.20 12.72 35.82
N TYR A 1004 23.67 13.93 36.12
CA TYR A 1004 24.98 14.19 36.73
C TYR A 1004 24.90 14.43 38.26
N GLN A 1005 23.74 14.19 38.87
CA GLN A 1005 23.47 14.34 40.31
C GLN A 1005 22.45 13.30 40.79
N TRP A 1006 22.43 12.97 42.08
CA TRP A 1006 21.38 12.10 42.66
C TRP A 1006 20.02 12.81 42.68
N PRO A 1007 18.98 12.28 42.00
CA PRO A 1007 17.66 12.89 42.02
C PRO A 1007 16.89 12.45 43.27
N LYS A 1008 16.86 13.29 44.32
CA LYS A 1008 16.12 12.98 45.57
C LYS A 1008 14.63 12.68 45.31
N THR A 1009 14.02 13.36 44.34
CA THR A 1009 12.69 13.05 43.81
C THR A 1009 12.68 13.23 42.28
N ILE A 1010 11.84 12.45 41.60
CA ILE A 1010 11.44 12.70 40.21
C ILE A 1010 9.93 12.82 40.12
N ALA A 1011 9.46 13.70 39.24
CA ALA A 1011 8.06 13.87 38.90
C ALA A 1011 7.87 13.51 37.42
N PHE A 1012 7.03 12.52 37.12
CA PHE A 1012 6.71 12.10 35.74
C PHE A 1012 5.21 11.89 35.56
N ARG A 1013 4.74 11.86 34.32
CA ARG A 1013 3.33 11.56 34.01
C ARG A 1013 3.24 10.29 33.19
N VAL A 1014 2.37 9.38 33.61
CA VAL A 1014 1.98 8.19 32.84
C VAL A 1014 0.65 8.42 32.15
N VAL A 1015 0.32 7.56 31.19
CA VAL A 1015 -1.01 7.48 30.59
C VAL A 1015 -1.34 6.02 30.28
N GLY A 1016 -2.50 5.57 30.73
CA GLY A 1016 -3.03 4.25 30.38
C GLY A 1016 -3.58 4.23 28.95
N ARG A 1017 -3.45 3.09 28.26
CA ARG A 1017 -3.86 2.89 26.85
C ARG A 1017 -5.27 3.43 26.54
N GLY A 1018 -6.24 3.24 27.44
CA GLY A 1018 -7.61 3.74 27.27
C GLY A 1018 -7.68 5.28 27.19
N LEU A 1019 -7.04 5.97 28.14
CA LEU A 1019 -7.01 7.44 28.19
C LEU A 1019 -6.19 8.04 27.03
N LEU A 1020 -5.14 7.35 26.59
CA LEU A 1020 -4.39 7.73 25.39
C LEU A 1020 -5.26 7.65 24.13
N MET A 1021 -6.09 6.61 24.00
CA MET A 1021 -7.00 6.43 22.86
C MET A 1021 -8.18 7.42 22.88
N THR A 1022 -8.77 7.73 24.04
CA THR A 1022 -9.87 8.72 24.10
C THR A 1022 -9.37 10.14 23.79
N LEU A 1023 -8.19 10.52 24.27
CA LEU A 1023 -7.58 11.81 23.95
C LEU A 1023 -7.15 11.92 22.49
N GLY A 1024 -6.51 10.88 21.95
CA GLY A 1024 -5.94 10.95 20.60
C GLY A 1024 -6.93 10.63 19.48
N CYS A 1025 -7.84 9.65 19.65
CA CYS A 1025 -8.83 9.28 18.62
C CYS A 1025 -10.23 9.87 18.90
N GLY A 1026 -10.68 9.83 20.17
CA GLY A 1026 -12.02 10.29 20.55
C GLY A 1026 -12.22 11.80 20.44
N LEU A 1027 -11.25 12.61 20.90
CA LEU A 1027 -11.36 14.06 20.87
C LEU A 1027 -11.45 14.64 19.43
N PRO A 1028 -10.61 14.23 18.45
CA PRO A 1028 -10.78 14.66 17.06
C PRO A 1028 -12.11 14.26 16.45
N LEU A 1029 -12.63 13.07 16.76
CA LEU A 1029 -13.90 12.58 16.22
C LEU A 1029 -15.09 13.37 16.79
N LEU A 1030 -15.06 13.70 18.08
CA LEU A 1030 -16.04 14.60 18.70
C LEU A 1030 -15.96 16.02 18.11
N ILE A 1031 -14.75 16.56 17.91
CA ILE A 1031 -14.54 17.86 17.27
C ILE A 1031 -15.05 17.88 15.83
N ALA A 1032 -14.82 16.81 15.06
CA ALA A 1032 -15.35 16.66 13.70
C ALA A 1032 -16.88 16.66 13.71
N ILE A 1033 -17.53 15.90 14.59
CA ILE A 1033 -19.00 15.88 14.73
C ILE A 1033 -19.56 17.28 15.03
N LEU A 1034 -18.88 18.09 15.86
CA LEU A 1034 -19.30 19.48 16.15
C LEU A 1034 -19.10 20.46 14.98
N ILE A 1035 -18.28 20.10 13.99
CA ILE A 1035 -17.99 20.90 12.78
C ILE A 1035 -18.84 20.45 11.59
N LEU A 1036 -19.21 19.17 11.50
CA LEU A 1036 -20.22 18.69 10.56
C LEU A 1036 -21.57 19.38 10.82
N GLY A 1037 -22.36 19.59 9.76
CA GLY A 1037 -23.63 20.32 9.83
C GLY A 1037 -23.53 21.85 9.97
N ARG A 1038 -22.34 22.42 10.18
CA ARG A 1038 -22.12 23.88 10.16
C ARG A 1038 -21.81 24.39 8.74
N PRO A 1039 -22.11 25.67 8.40
CA PRO A 1039 -21.85 26.20 7.05
C PRO A 1039 -20.35 26.21 6.70
N ARG A 1040 -20.00 26.01 5.42
CA ARG A 1040 -18.60 25.88 4.95
C ARG A 1040 -17.65 26.98 5.47
N SER A 1041 -18.10 28.23 5.57
CA SER A 1041 -17.26 29.34 6.09
C SER A 1041 -16.99 29.25 7.60
N TYR A 1042 -17.84 28.57 8.37
CA TYR A 1042 -17.56 28.21 9.77
C TYR A 1042 -16.59 27.02 9.82
N GLN A 1043 -16.82 26.00 9.00
CA GLN A 1043 -15.96 24.81 8.93
C GLN A 1043 -14.50 25.19 8.61
N ILE A 1044 -14.26 26.00 7.57
CA ILE A 1044 -12.93 26.49 7.17
C ILE A 1044 -12.27 27.30 8.30
N ARG A 1045 -13.03 28.13 9.02
CA ARG A 1045 -12.48 28.90 10.16
C ARG A 1045 -12.16 28.02 11.37
N CYS A 1046 -12.95 26.99 11.63
CA CYS A 1046 -12.68 26.03 12.70
C CYS A 1046 -11.52 25.09 12.36
N THR A 1047 -11.39 24.60 11.11
CA THR A 1047 -10.22 23.80 10.71
C THR A 1047 -8.94 24.63 10.73
N LEU A 1048 -8.96 25.87 10.22
CA LEU A 1048 -7.81 26.78 10.33
C LEU A 1048 -7.45 27.08 11.79
N GLY A 1049 -8.44 27.33 12.64
CA GLY A 1049 -8.24 27.52 14.09
C GLY A 1049 -7.65 26.28 14.77
N LEU A 1050 -8.11 25.08 14.42
CA LEU A 1050 -7.56 23.81 14.90
C LEU A 1050 -6.13 23.59 14.40
N VAL A 1051 -5.81 23.92 13.15
CA VAL A 1051 -4.44 23.86 12.62
C VAL A 1051 -3.51 24.80 13.39
N VAL A 1052 -3.95 26.02 13.70
CA VAL A 1052 -3.18 26.96 14.54
C VAL A 1052 -2.99 26.40 15.95
N VAL A 1053 -4.06 26.00 16.65
CA VAL A 1053 -3.97 25.44 18.01
C VAL A 1053 -3.09 24.18 18.05
N PHE A 1054 -3.24 23.28 17.09
CA PHE A 1054 -2.44 22.06 16.97
C PHE A 1054 -0.97 22.37 16.72
N SER A 1055 -0.67 23.36 15.85
CA SER A 1055 0.70 23.81 15.60
C SER A 1055 1.33 24.46 16.84
N THR A 1056 0.57 25.28 17.58
CA THR A 1056 1.02 25.85 18.87
C THR A 1056 1.30 24.75 19.90
N VAL A 1057 0.42 23.76 20.03
CA VAL A 1057 0.63 22.60 20.91
C VAL A 1057 1.82 21.74 20.45
N ALA A 1058 2.03 21.58 19.14
CA ALA A 1058 3.17 20.83 18.59
C ALA A 1058 4.53 21.51 18.87
N VAL A 1059 4.57 22.84 18.96
CA VAL A 1059 5.77 23.60 19.33
C VAL A 1059 6.04 23.55 20.84
N ILE A 1060 4.99 23.61 21.68
CA ILE A 1060 5.13 23.64 23.15
C ILE A 1060 5.31 22.23 23.75
N PHE A 1061 4.61 21.22 23.22
CA PHE A 1061 4.54 19.85 23.77
C PHE A 1061 4.86 18.77 22.72
N PRO A 1062 6.07 18.80 22.10
CA PRO A 1062 6.42 17.90 20.99
C PRO A 1062 6.59 16.43 21.41
N GLN A 1063 6.89 16.14 22.69
CA GLN A 1063 7.14 14.77 23.15
C GLN A 1063 5.85 14.01 23.46
N GLU A 1064 4.88 14.74 24.00
CA GLU A 1064 3.53 14.34 24.38
C GLU A 1064 2.68 14.11 23.13
N LEU A 1065 2.73 15.07 22.20
CA LEU A 1065 2.03 14.98 20.92
C LEU A 1065 2.50 13.79 20.09
N ALA A 1066 3.80 13.44 20.15
CA ALA A 1066 4.32 12.26 19.49
C ALA A 1066 3.74 10.94 20.02
N VAL A 1067 3.30 10.87 21.29
CA VAL A 1067 2.58 9.68 21.81
C VAL A 1067 1.13 9.64 21.31
N LEU A 1068 0.49 10.81 21.19
CA LEU A 1068 -0.89 10.94 20.72
C LEU A 1068 -1.04 10.81 19.20
N LEU A 1069 0.03 11.01 18.42
CA LEU A 1069 0.00 11.05 16.95
C LEU A 1069 -0.49 9.74 16.31
N GLN A 1070 -0.22 8.56 16.88
CA GLN A 1070 -0.72 7.29 16.34
C GLN A 1070 -2.25 7.15 16.52
N PRO A 1071 -2.83 7.26 17.73
CA PRO A 1071 -4.28 7.35 17.91
C PRO A 1071 -4.95 8.47 17.11
N LEU A 1072 -4.27 9.61 16.93
CA LEU A 1072 -4.77 10.74 16.12
C LEU A 1072 -4.93 10.38 14.64
N LEU A 1073 -3.94 9.72 14.04
CA LEU A 1073 -4.04 9.25 12.64
C LEU A 1073 -5.16 8.22 12.46
N ILE A 1074 -5.39 7.35 13.45
CA ILE A 1074 -6.52 6.41 13.47
C ILE A 1074 -7.87 7.17 13.54
N GLY A 1075 -7.96 8.21 14.38
CA GLY A 1075 -9.15 9.06 14.46
C GLY A 1075 -9.44 9.83 13.16
N ILE A 1076 -8.40 10.38 12.52
CA ILE A 1076 -8.51 11.06 11.22
C ILE A 1076 -8.97 10.08 10.12
N LEU A 1077 -8.45 8.85 10.10
CA LEU A 1077 -8.88 7.80 9.18
C LEU A 1077 -10.37 7.46 9.35
N ALA A 1078 -10.83 7.30 10.59
CA ALA A 1078 -12.24 7.06 10.90
C ALA A 1078 -13.16 8.21 10.45
N ILE A 1079 -12.73 9.47 10.63
CA ILE A 1079 -13.45 10.65 10.12
C ILE A 1079 -13.49 10.66 8.59
N GLY A 1080 -12.40 10.28 7.92
CA GLY A 1080 -12.35 10.17 6.46
C GLY A 1080 -13.33 9.13 5.90
N ILE A 1081 -13.38 7.95 6.52
CA ILE A 1081 -14.34 6.89 6.17
C ILE A 1081 -15.79 7.37 6.36
N ALA A 1082 -16.09 8.03 7.48
CA ALA A 1082 -17.42 8.58 7.77
C ALA A 1082 -17.84 9.67 6.76
N LEU A 1083 -16.91 10.55 6.37
CA LEU A 1083 -17.15 11.58 5.34
C LEU A 1083 -17.38 10.97 3.95
N TRP A 1084 -16.62 9.94 3.59
CA TRP A 1084 -16.79 9.24 2.31
C TRP A 1084 -18.14 8.51 2.24
N GLY A 1085 -18.54 7.81 3.30
CA GLY A 1085 -19.87 7.19 3.40
C GLY A 1085 -21.01 8.22 3.32
N ALA A 1086 -20.87 9.37 4.00
CA ALA A 1086 -21.86 10.45 3.94
C ALA A 1086 -21.95 11.14 2.56
N TYR A 1087 -20.84 11.19 1.80
CA TYR A 1087 -20.83 11.64 0.40
C TYR A 1087 -21.50 10.63 -0.52
N TYR A 1088 -21.16 9.35 -0.39
CA TYR A 1088 -21.72 8.25 -1.18
C TYR A 1088 -23.24 8.13 -1.00
N MET A 1089 -23.73 8.22 0.25
CA MET A 1089 -25.16 8.25 0.58
C MET A 1089 -25.90 9.41 -0.12
N ARG A 1090 -25.29 10.60 -0.19
CA ARG A 1090 -25.91 11.75 -0.89
C ARG A 1090 -25.97 11.56 -2.40
N TYR A 1091 -24.93 10.98 -3.00
CA TYR A 1091 -24.89 10.69 -4.43
C TYR A 1091 -26.02 9.74 -4.90
N ARG A 1092 -26.58 8.92 -3.99
CA ARG A 1092 -27.77 8.07 -4.22
C ARG A 1092 -29.12 8.73 -3.86
N HIS A 1093 -29.17 10.03 -3.57
CA HIS A 1093 -30.40 10.73 -3.15
C HIS A 1093 -30.77 11.98 -3.98
N ASP A 1094 -30.04 12.25 -5.07
CA ASP A 1094 -30.41 13.30 -6.05
C ASP A 1094 -31.35 12.78 -7.17
N GLU A 1095 -32.03 11.63 -6.97
CA GLU A 1095 -33.18 11.24 -7.80
C GLU A 1095 -34.45 11.99 -7.34
N PRO A 1096 -35.23 12.59 -8.26
CA PRO A 1096 -36.37 13.44 -7.89
C PRO A 1096 -37.54 12.60 -7.38
N THR A 1097 -37.70 12.56 -6.05
CA THR A 1097 -38.83 11.90 -5.39
C THR A 1097 -40.13 12.66 -5.66
N LEU A 1098 -40.93 12.13 -6.59
CA LEU A 1098 -42.23 12.69 -6.97
C LEU A 1098 -43.27 12.46 -5.86
N ILE A 1099 -43.32 13.34 -4.87
CA ILE A 1099 -44.31 13.27 -3.77
C ILE A 1099 -45.71 13.65 -4.31
N ILE A 1100 -46.46 12.65 -4.76
CA ILE A 1100 -47.90 12.78 -5.04
C ILE A 1100 -48.63 12.83 -3.69
N VAL A 1101 -49.04 14.03 -3.29
CA VAL A 1101 -49.95 14.21 -2.14
C VAL A 1101 -51.37 13.82 -2.59
N GLY A 1102 -51.75 12.56 -2.32
CA GLY A 1102 -53.14 12.12 -2.45
C GLY A 1102 -54.05 12.85 -1.47
N PRO A 1103 -55.33 13.11 -1.82
CA PRO A 1103 -56.25 13.82 -0.94
C PRO A 1103 -56.61 12.97 0.28
N HIS A 1104 -56.37 13.51 1.48
CA HIS A 1104 -56.90 12.93 2.72
C HIS A 1104 -58.43 13.02 2.70
N GLN A 1105 -59.10 11.86 2.75
CA GLN A 1105 -60.48 11.80 3.25
C GLN A 1105 -60.44 11.91 4.78
N ASP A 1106 -60.81 13.07 5.31
CA ASP A 1106 -61.34 13.17 6.67
C ASP A 1106 -62.86 13.33 6.60
N ASP A 1107 -63.57 12.29 7.04
CA ASP A 1107 -65.03 12.23 7.02
C ASP A 1107 -65.61 12.89 8.28
N ARG A 1108 -66.13 14.12 8.15
CA ARG A 1108 -67.40 14.60 8.78
C ARG A 1108 -67.73 16.06 8.44
N GLY A 1109 -68.61 16.19 7.45
CA GLY A 1109 -69.53 17.28 7.04
C GLY A 1109 -69.55 18.67 7.71
N ILE A 1110 -70.00 19.66 6.92
CA ILE A 1110 -71.32 20.33 7.09
C ILE A 1110 -71.70 21.16 5.84
N SER A 1111 -72.96 20.99 5.40
CA SER A 1111 -73.83 21.82 4.52
C SER A 1111 -73.30 22.60 3.29
N ASP A 1112 -74.02 22.41 2.19
CA ASP A 1112 -74.49 23.41 1.19
C ASP A 1112 -73.52 24.32 0.42
N GLY A 1113 -73.72 24.37 -0.90
CA GLY A 1113 -73.10 25.36 -1.78
C GLY A 1113 -72.92 24.89 -3.23
N ALA A 1114 -73.99 24.81 -4.02
CA ALA A 1114 -73.86 24.58 -5.45
C ALA A 1114 -73.33 25.83 -6.17
N ILE A 1115 -72.51 25.67 -7.22
CA ILE A 1115 -72.71 26.31 -8.54
C ILE A 1115 -71.82 25.64 -9.60
N GLN A 1116 -72.53 25.11 -10.59
CA GLN A 1116 -72.17 24.67 -11.93
C GLN A 1116 -71.43 25.74 -12.76
N MET A 1117 -70.34 25.38 -13.45
CA MET A 1117 -70.19 25.65 -14.90
C MET A 1117 -68.99 24.93 -15.56
N ASP A 1118 -68.98 24.96 -16.90
CA ASP A 1118 -68.28 24.01 -17.78
C ASP A 1118 -66.91 24.46 -18.30
N ALA A 1119 -66.19 23.49 -18.89
CA ALA A 1119 -64.90 23.69 -19.56
C ALA A 1119 -65.01 24.50 -20.87
N HIS A 1120 -63.90 25.10 -21.34
CA HIS A 1120 -63.38 24.98 -22.72
C HIS A 1120 -62.03 25.70 -22.96
N GLY A 1121 -61.06 25.00 -23.58
CA GLY A 1121 -60.23 25.54 -24.66
C GLY A 1121 -58.76 25.99 -24.42
N VAL A 1122 -57.84 25.38 -25.20
CA VAL A 1122 -56.80 26.02 -26.07
C VAL A 1122 -55.73 26.95 -25.40
N ASN A 1123 -54.42 26.89 -25.67
CA ASN A 1123 -53.55 26.11 -26.57
C ASN A 1123 -52.15 25.90 -25.92
N PRO A 1124 -51.31 24.92 -26.34
CA PRO A 1124 -49.99 24.70 -25.74
C PRO A 1124 -48.82 25.23 -26.62
N ASP A 1125 -48.70 26.54 -26.87
CA ASP A 1125 -47.54 27.10 -27.61
C ASP A 1125 -47.16 28.59 -27.34
N GLU A 1126 -47.65 29.18 -26.24
CA GLU A 1126 -47.08 30.39 -25.62
C GLU A 1126 -46.83 30.05 -24.14
N ILE A 1127 -45.74 30.42 -23.46
CA ILE A 1127 -44.94 31.65 -23.52
C ILE A 1127 -43.44 31.32 -23.46
N THR A 1128 -42.61 32.01 -24.24
CA THR A 1128 -41.13 31.99 -24.08
C THR A 1128 -40.61 33.22 -23.32
N ARG A 1129 -39.66 32.97 -22.39
CA ARG A 1129 -38.78 33.93 -21.68
C ARG A 1129 -39.45 34.96 -20.74
N LEU A 1130 -39.00 34.96 -19.48
CA LEU A 1130 -38.79 36.18 -18.69
C LEU A 1130 -37.54 36.02 -17.80
N GLN A 1131 -37.00 37.13 -17.29
CA GLN A 1131 -35.66 37.23 -16.70
C GLN A 1131 -35.62 36.94 -15.18
N PRO A 1132 -34.46 36.58 -14.61
CA PRO A 1132 -34.28 36.50 -13.16
C PRO A 1132 -34.41 37.89 -12.48
N PRO A 1133 -34.92 37.96 -11.24
CA PRO A 1133 -35.16 39.22 -10.54
C PRO A 1133 -33.86 39.88 -10.00
N PRO A 1134 -33.85 41.20 -9.77
CA PRO A 1134 -32.63 41.95 -9.45
C PRO A 1134 -32.15 41.77 -7.99
N ARG A 1135 -30.83 41.83 -7.79
CA ARG A 1135 -30.22 42.04 -6.48
C ARG A 1135 -30.68 43.38 -5.89
N LYS A 1136 -31.12 43.39 -4.63
CA LYS A 1136 -31.19 44.62 -3.84
C LYS A 1136 -29.80 44.96 -3.32
N GLU A 1137 -29.29 46.13 -3.71
CA GLU A 1137 -28.20 46.78 -2.98
C GLU A 1137 -28.70 47.29 -1.63
N VAL A 1138 -27.82 47.32 -0.62
CA VAL A 1138 -28.07 48.00 0.65
C VAL A 1138 -27.11 49.17 0.75
N LEU A 1139 -27.58 50.36 0.38
CA LEU A 1139 -26.93 51.62 0.68
C LEU A 1139 -27.19 51.97 2.16
N GLY A 1140 -26.13 52.07 2.96
CA GLY A 1140 -26.16 52.47 4.36
C GLY A 1140 -24.82 53.07 4.75
N SER A 1141 -24.77 54.36 5.04
CA SER A 1141 -23.54 55.16 4.95
C SER A 1141 -22.97 55.63 6.30
N SER A 1142 -21.63 55.63 6.35
CA SER A 1142 -20.77 56.64 6.99
C SER A 1142 -20.64 56.74 8.52
N HIS A 1143 -19.43 57.20 8.89
CA HIS A 1143 -18.98 57.81 10.15
C HIS A 1143 -18.54 56.95 11.34
N ARG A 1144 -17.25 57.13 11.65
CA ARG A 1144 -16.43 56.65 12.80
C ARG A 1144 -16.00 55.19 12.75
#